data_AF-A0A8T6RA76-F1
#
_entry.id   AF-A0A8T6RA76-F1
#
_cell.length_a   1.000
_cell.length_b   1.000
_cell.length_c   1.000
_cell.angle_alpha   90.00
_cell.angle_beta   90.00
_cell.angle_gamma   90.00
#
_symmetry.space_group_name_H-M   'P 1'
#
loop_
_entity.id
_entity.type
_entity.pdbx_description
1 polymer ?
#
loop_
_entity_poly.entity_id
_entity_poly.type
_entity_poly.pdbx_seq_one_letter_code
_entity_poly.pdbx_strand_id
1 'polypeptide(L)'
;MTNQAPGKKNDEADFEDVEVYTSKLYELNIQAQDAVRDFSLHDIDDEEGIELKRIAMHDAYTELYDAIAKFSDEIGSEEFDIEYLRSRLPQAEDEAKQQIENALSELLAKAQQNLADVWMSLVLAWLHQAAAASGPFTEEDNEEKRRSASSHLADVYTMLEKPFSAVPQKIDGTQKLRRVALGDKAYQLMCEGRGEKDRDLADLMGSNKTAEAEFYDEFLNELIGQESTFRQAFNPFDELIWRNILSSFIFEQATDLYNESIPHFAKNKKQNKQKIGKIKAWKQNTAGLSEVYLAMTYNDIADAQMRAGNLEDASKLYHISSDAFGRAEKCFRNSLQLQANATQSANDKDHKMAQSLFCRAEASVQTLSELMKLNNKQESSAILKEIFKDLRKAEKLSKTRELTGAIKANLTTFSFVENLLKKRFDDLSAIRDQIEFAKEIRKTTLIQSVSKALDEAGSNLGENAIDSLEAIREGLDNLGILLSLEVDDEEIGYLRNKTIALVNNVKYVIQFQLSSKLEQSVKFIQSRILENLHAAEAASYYKVIGEKAQASELTDLGRLALATAYASEAQVYARQTEQWSFRTQMERIGYFKQMDDELGQLEDEESMDDAMESHDTTLSRIKQAIAAFDSAANELASVRDEEIRKRNNVEAQVRQLQAVVMKFRGDLRRIQGAKNDFLAEVSFRAGDISKAKIHYSNANDELREAVGNYNTAAQVFQQSGDAQAAQTVDGRAKTTDILARSIWDNRQRLERDQEPNEKGDAELSALYMGGG
;
A
#
# COMPACT_ATOMS: atom_id res chain seq x y z
N MET A 1 -21.59 31.83 -47.03
CA MET A 1 -20.61 32.76 -46.46
C MET A 1 -21.19 33.32 -45.18
N THR A 2 -20.78 32.75 -44.06
CA THR A 2 -21.13 33.19 -42.70
C THR A 2 -19.89 32.93 -41.87
N ASN A 3 -19.26 34.02 -41.41
CA ASN A 3 -18.06 34.02 -40.58
C ASN A 3 -18.36 33.31 -39.26
N GLN A 4 -17.70 32.18 -39.00
CA GLN A 4 -17.52 31.66 -37.66
C GLN A 4 -16.40 32.46 -36.98
N ALA A 5 -16.68 32.92 -35.76
CA ALA A 5 -15.70 33.56 -34.90
C ALA A 5 -14.58 32.58 -34.52
N PRO A 6 -13.33 33.04 -34.32
CA PRO A 6 -12.21 32.15 -34.04
C PRO A 6 -12.29 31.54 -32.64
N GLY A 7 -12.18 30.21 -32.62
CA GLY A 7 -11.78 29.29 -31.57
C GLY A 7 -11.81 29.74 -30.09
N LYS A 8 -12.72 29.12 -29.33
CA LYS A 8 -12.35 28.62 -28.00
C LYS A 8 -11.21 27.62 -28.21
N LYS A 9 -10.00 27.91 -27.74
CA LYS A 9 -9.03 26.84 -27.49
C LYS A 9 -9.64 25.95 -26.42
N ASN A 10 -9.70 24.64 -26.67
CA ASN A 10 -10.05 23.67 -25.64
C ASN A 10 -8.90 23.64 -24.64
N ASP A 11 -9.04 24.30 -23.50
CA ASP A 11 -8.10 24.16 -22.38
C ASP A 11 -8.04 22.71 -21.85
N GLU A 12 -9.01 21.85 -22.19
CA GLU A 12 -9.04 20.43 -21.83
C GLU A 12 -7.87 19.62 -22.43
N ALA A 13 -7.33 20.00 -23.59
CA ALA A 13 -6.24 19.26 -24.24
C ALA A 13 -4.87 19.45 -23.56
N ASP A 14 -4.68 20.47 -22.72
CA ASP A 14 -3.39 20.81 -22.10
C ASP A 14 -3.12 20.09 -20.76
N PHE A 15 -4.12 19.33 -20.26
CA PHE A 15 -4.07 18.59 -18.99
C PHE A 15 -4.24 17.06 -19.15
N GLU A 16 -4.48 16.55 -20.36
CA GLU A 16 -4.63 15.10 -20.61
C GLU A 16 -3.34 14.31 -20.27
N ASP A 17 -2.17 14.96 -20.27
CA ASP A 17 -0.86 14.35 -19.97
C ASP A 17 -0.46 14.44 -18.47
N VAL A 18 -1.29 15.01 -17.59
CA VAL A 18 -0.94 15.20 -16.17
C VAL A 18 -1.39 13.99 -15.34
N GLU A 19 -0.43 13.19 -14.89
CA GLU A 19 -0.69 12.07 -13.99
C GLU A 19 -1.13 12.56 -12.60
N VAL A 20 -2.32 12.16 -12.15
CA VAL A 20 -2.79 12.35 -10.77
C VAL A 20 -2.42 11.11 -9.97
N TYR A 21 -1.50 11.25 -9.02
CA TYR A 21 -0.93 10.11 -8.30
C TYR A 21 -1.95 9.38 -7.45
N THR A 22 -2.90 10.07 -6.83
CA THR A 22 -3.99 9.42 -6.08
C THR A 22 -4.80 8.51 -6.99
N SER A 23 -5.07 8.88 -8.25
CA SER A 23 -5.78 8.04 -9.21
C SER A 23 -4.97 6.79 -9.55
N LYS A 24 -3.68 6.97 -9.86
CA LYS A 24 -2.78 5.85 -10.17
C LYS A 24 -2.67 4.87 -9.00
N LEU A 25 -2.47 5.41 -7.78
CA LEU A 25 -2.35 4.61 -6.56
C LEU A 25 -3.67 3.89 -6.22
N TYR A 26 -4.81 4.49 -6.52
CA TYR A 26 -6.11 3.85 -6.38
C TYR A 26 -6.24 2.63 -7.32
N GLU A 27 -5.88 2.78 -8.59
CA GLU A 27 -5.91 1.70 -9.58
C GLU A 27 -4.95 0.56 -9.23
N LEU A 28 -3.71 0.88 -8.86
CA LEU A 28 -2.70 -0.12 -8.46
C LEU A 28 -3.12 -0.90 -7.21
N ASN A 29 -3.81 -0.26 -6.26
CA ASN A 29 -4.35 -0.97 -5.10
C ASN A 29 -5.46 -1.96 -5.49
N ILE A 30 -6.34 -1.60 -6.43
CA ILE A 30 -7.36 -2.53 -6.96
C ILE A 30 -6.69 -3.73 -7.61
N GLN A 31 -5.69 -3.49 -8.47
CA GLN A 31 -4.96 -4.57 -9.15
C GLN A 31 -4.27 -5.51 -8.18
N ALA A 32 -3.63 -4.98 -7.13
CA ALA A 32 -3.00 -5.79 -6.10
C ALA A 32 -4.03 -6.65 -5.33
N GLN A 33 -5.18 -6.09 -4.96
CA GLN A 33 -6.25 -6.84 -4.27
C GLN A 33 -6.86 -7.92 -5.14
N ASP A 34 -7.11 -7.63 -6.42
CA ASP A 34 -7.63 -8.60 -7.37
C ASP A 34 -6.64 -9.74 -7.61
N ALA A 35 -5.33 -9.44 -7.70
CA ALA A 35 -4.30 -10.47 -7.89
C ALA A 35 -4.20 -11.43 -6.69
N VAL A 36 -4.38 -10.94 -5.45
CA VAL A 36 -4.43 -11.81 -4.26
C VAL A 36 -5.64 -12.75 -4.31
N ARG A 37 -6.81 -12.23 -4.70
CA ARG A 37 -8.03 -13.03 -4.81
C ARG A 37 -7.91 -14.11 -5.90
N ASP A 38 -7.33 -13.73 -7.04
CA ASP A 38 -7.07 -14.65 -8.14
C ASP A 38 -6.11 -15.77 -7.75
N PHE A 39 -5.08 -15.44 -6.96
CA PHE A 39 -4.14 -16.43 -6.44
C PHE A 39 -4.79 -17.38 -5.42
N SER A 40 -5.54 -16.84 -4.46
CA SER A 40 -6.10 -17.63 -3.35
C SER A 40 -7.22 -18.59 -3.77
N LEU A 41 -7.93 -18.27 -4.85
CA LEU A 41 -9.04 -19.07 -5.38
C LEU A 41 -8.64 -19.97 -6.57
N HIS A 42 -7.37 -19.93 -7.00
CA HIS A 42 -6.91 -20.77 -8.10
C HIS A 42 -6.93 -22.26 -7.71
N ASP A 43 -7.13 -23.13 -8.71
CA ASP A 43 -7.13 -24.57 -8.52
C ASP A 43 -5.76 -25.05 -8.04
N ILE A 44 -5.74 -25.78 -6.93
CA ILE A 44 -4.48 -26.23 -6.31
C ILE A 44 -3.80 -27.36 -7.08
N ASP A 45 -4.53 -28.07 -7.93
CA ASP A 45 -4.00 -29.16 -8.74
C ASP A 45 -3.30 -28.64 -10.02
N ASP A 46 -3.43 -27.33 -10.32
CA ASP A 46 -2.74 -26.63 -11.42
C ASP A 46 -1.48 -25.90 -10.93
N GLU A 47 -0.41 -26.66 -10.66
CA GLU A 47 0.86 -26.14 -10.12
C GLU A 47 1.46 -24.99 -10.96
N GLU A 48 1.39 -25.09 -12.29
CA GLU A 48 1.89 -24.04 -13.20
C GLU A 48 1.03 -22.77 -13.11
N GLY A 49 -0.30 -22.92 -13.07
CA GLY A 49 -1.22 -21.78 -12.96
C GLY A 49 -1.12 -21.06 -11.62
N ILE A 50 -0.99 -21.78 -10.49
CA ILE A 50 -0.79 -21.18 -9.16
C ILE A 50 0.50 -20.35 -9.14
N GLU A 51 1.60 -20.89 -9.68
CA GLU A 51 2.88 -20.19 -9.70
C GLU A 51 2.81 -18.92 -10.55
N LEU A 52 2.12 -18.95 -11.71
CA LEU A 52 1.86 -17.76 -12.52
C LEU A 52 1.05 -16.71 -11.76
N LYS A 53 0.00 -17.12 -11.05
CA LYS A 53 -0.83 -16.22 -10.25
C LYS A 53 -0.06 -15.63 -9.06
N ARG A 54 0.82 -16.41 -8.44
CA ARG A 54 1.71 -15.94 -7.36
C ARG A 54 2.66 -14.86 -7.85
N ILE A 55 3.30 -15.07 -9.01
CA ILE A 55 4.20 -14.08 -9.62
C ILE A 55 3.43 -12.80 -9.92
N ALA A 56 2.27 -12.91 -10.58
CA ALA A 56 1.43 -11.75 -10.89
C ALA A 56 0.99 -10.97 -9.64
N MET A 57 0.70 -11.66 -8.53
CA MET A 57 0.40 -11.03 -7.25
C MET A 57 1.60 -10.22 -6.73
N HIS A 58 2.81 -10.78 -6.74
CA HIS A 58 4.00 -10.06 -6.30
C HIS A 58 4.32 -8.87 -7.23
N ASP A 59 4.21 -9.03 -8.55
CA ASP A 59 4.45 -7.97 -9.51
C ASP A 59 3.50 -6.78 -9.29
N ALA A 60 2.21 -7.04 -9.05
CA ALA A 60 1.23 -5.99 -8.75
C ALA A 60 1.58 -5.19 -7.47
N TYR A 61 2.08 -5.86 -6.43
CA TYR A 61 2.56 -5.17 -5.23
C TYR A 61 3.86 -4.41 -5.46
N THR A 62 4.78 -4.95 -6.25
CA THR A 62 6.00 -4.25 -6.65
C THR A 62 5.66 -2.94 -7.37
N GLU A 63 4.78 -2.98 -8.37
CA GLU A 63 4.35 -1.77 -9.10
C GLU A 63 3.69 -0.75 -8.17
N LEU A 64 2.85 -1.20 -7.24
CA LEU A 64 2.23 -0.33 -6.23
C LEU A 64 3.28 0.36 -5.37
N TYR A 65 4.25 -0.38 -4.83
CA TYR A 65 5.27 0.18 -3.94
C TYR A 65 6.26 1.08 -4.68
N ASP A 66 6.63 0.76 -5.92
CA ASP A 66 7.46 1.63 -6.76
C ASP A 66 6.74 2.96 -7.05
N ALA A 67 5.42 2.93 -7.31
CA ALA A 67 4.63 4.14 -7.49
C ALA A 67 4.55 4.98 -6.20
N ILE A 68 4.43 4.35 -5.03
CA ILE A 68 4.46 5.03 -3.73
C ILE A 68 5.82 5.68 -3.50
N ALA A 69 6.91 4.97 -3.78
CA ALA A 69 8.28 5.47 -3.65
C ALA A 69 8.49 6.69 -4.55
N LYS A 70 8.14 6.57 -5.84
CA LYS A 70 8.25 7.66 -6.83
C LYS A 70 7.44 8.88 -6.40
N PHE A 71 6.19 8.69 -5.98
CA PHE A 71 5.37 9.82 -5.54
C PHE A 71 5.94 10.48 -4.28
N SER A 72 6.38 9.67 -3.30
CA SER A 72 6.99 10.16 -2.06
C SER A 72 8.27 10.97 -2.32
N ASP A 73 9.08 10.54 -3.29
CA ASP A 73 10.29 11.23 -3.73
C ASP A 73 9.95 12.55 -4.43
N GLU A 74 8.99 12.54 -5.36
CA GLU A 74 8.57 13.75 -6.07
C GLU A 74 7.94 14.82 -5.17
N ILE A 75 7.29 14.43 -4.08
CA ILE A 75 6.74 15.39 -3.13
C ILE A 75 7.76 15.90 -2.12
N GLY A 76 8.89 15.21 -1.96
CA GLY A 76 10.01 15.58 -1.09
C GLY A 76 10.79 16.77 -1.65
N SER A 77 10.26 17.99 -1.50
CA SER A 77 10.88 19.21 -2.03
C SER A 77 11.69 20.01 -0.99
N GLU A 78 11.97 19.43 0.18
CA GLU A 78 12.60 20.15 1.29
C GLU A 78 14.05 20.56 1.04
N GLU A 79 14.75 19.99 0.04
CA GLU A 79 16.19 20.22 -0.18
C GLU A 79 16.56 21.69 -0.41
N PHE A 80 15.83 22.40 -1.28
CA PHE A 80 16.07 23.82 -1.50
C PHE A 80 15.74 24.66 -0.27
N ASP A 81 14.65 24.36 0.44
CA ASP A 81 14.28 25.14 1.64
C ASP A 81 15.34 24.95 2.74
N ILE A 82 15.86 23.73 2.87
CA ILE A 82 16.99 23.40 3.75
C ILE A 82 18.23 24.20 3.33
N GLU A 83 18.61 24.20 2.05
CA GLU A 83 19.80 24.90 1.56
C GLU A 83 19.65 26.42 1.66
N TYR A 84 18.46 26.94 1.37
CA TYR A 84 18.11 28.34 1.51
C TYR A 84 18.25 28.82 2.96
N LEU A 85 17.66 28.09 3.92
CA LEU A 85 17.79 28.40 5.34
C LEU A 85 19.24 28.26 5.83
N ARG A 86 19.98 27.25 5.37
CA ARG A 86 21.42 27.08 5.67
C ARG A 86 22.25 28.26 5.17
N SER A 87 21.96 28.79 3.99
CA SER A 87 22.70 29.92 3.42
C SER A 87 22.46 31.23 4.19
N ARG A 88 21.27 31.39 4.80
CA ARG A 88 20.89 32.57 5.59
C ARG A 88 21.25 32.49 7.06
N LEU A 89 21.40 31.29 7.62
CA LEU A 89 21.75 31.10 9.02
C LEU A 89 23.03 31.86 9.46
N PRO A 90 24.11 31.93 8.66
CA PRO A 90 25.30 32.72 9.00
C PRO A 90 25.07 34.24 9.00
N GLN A 91 24.02 34.72 8.33
CA GLN A 91 23.71 36.14 8.13
C GLN A 91 22.64 36.66 9.10
N ALA A 92 22.00 35.77 9.86
CA ALA A 92 20.94 36.12 10.81
C ALA A 92 21.49 36.36 12.23
N GLU A 93 20.92 37.32 12.95
CA GLU A 93 21.27 37.66 14.33
C GLU A 93 20.11 37.37 15.30
N ASP A 94 20.45 37.11 16.56
CA ASP A 94 19.53 36.97 17.71
C ASP A 94 18.28 36.08 17.46
N GLU A 95 17.08 36.65 17.55
CA GLU A 95 15.80 35.94 17.45
C GLU A 95 15.56 35.36 16.05
N ALA A 96 16.01 36.07 15.00
CA ALA A 96 15.88 35.59 13.62
C ALA A 96 16.76 34.35 13.39
N LYS A 97 17.94 34.30 14.02
CA LYS A 97 18.80 33.12 13.99
C LYS A 97 18.14 31.92 14.65
N GLN A 98 17.56 32.09 15.84
CA GLN A 98 16.83 31.01 16.53
C GLN A 98 15.62 30.51 15.74
N GLN A 99 14.88 31.41 15.08
CA GLN A 99 13.76 31.03 14.22
C GLN A 99 14.22 30.20 13.02
N ILE A 100 15.33 30.59 12.37
CA ILE A 100 15.91 29.83 11.25
C ILE A 100 16.44 28.47 11.73
N GLU A 101 17.09 28.40 12.89
CA GLU A 101 17.58 27.13 13.47
C GLU A 101 16.43 26.16 13.76
N ASN A 102 15.33 26.65 14.34
CA ASN A 102 14.15 25.84 14.61
C ASN A 102 13.48 25.36 13.31
N ALA A 103 13.25 26.26 12.35
CA ALA A 103 12.66 25.93 11.06
C ALA A 103 13.52 24.91 10.29
N LEU A 104 14.84 25.07 10.33
CA LEU A 104 15.78 24.12 9.72
C LEU A 104 15.72 22.75 10.40
N SER A 105 15.62 22.71 11.73
CA SER A 105 15.48 21.46 12.49
C SER A 105 14.17 20.72 12.15
N GLU A 106 13.05 21.43 12.04
CA GLU A 106 11.74 20.87 11.67
C GLU A 106 11.75 20.33 10.23
N LEU A 107 12.28 21.11 9.27
CA LEU A 107 12.41 20.70 7.88
C LEU A 107 13.33 19.48 7.73
N LEU A 108 14.45 19.43 8.45
CA LEU A 108 15.34 18.27 8.44
C LEU A 108 14.68 17.01 9.01
N ALA A 109 13.87 17.14 10.07
CA ALA A 109 13.12 16.02 10.63
C ALA A 109 12.06 15.50 9.65
N LYS A 110 11.34 16.42 8.99
CA LYS A 110 10.33 16.07 7.98
C LYS A 110 10.96 15.42 6.74
N ALA A 111 12.06 15.97 6.22
CA ALA A 111 12.80 15.38 5.12
C ALA A 111 13.30 13.96 5.46
N GLN A 112 13.73 13.72 6.70
CA GLN A 112 14.10 12.39 7.16
C GLN A 112 12.93 11.41 7.18
N GLN A 113 11.75 11.86 7.62
CA GLN A 113 10.56 11.03 7.63
C GLN A 113 10.10 10.66 6.20
N ASN A 114 10.09 11.63 5.27
CA ASN A 114 9.76 11.38 3.87
C ASN A 114 10.75 10.39 3.24
N LEU A 115 12.04 10.58 3.47
CA LEU A 115 13.09 9.70 2.95
C LEU A 115 12.95 8.26 3.48
N ALA A 116 12.61 8.10 4.76
CA ALA A 116 12.32 6.80 5.34
C ALA A 116 11.13 6.12 4.63
N ASP A 117 10.08 6.87 4.30
CA ASP A 117 8.90 6.34 3.62
C ASP A 117 9.18 5.92 2.17
N VAL A 118 10.00 6.68 1.44
CA VAL A 118 10.51 6.30 0.11
C VAL A 118 11.28 4.98 0.20
N TRP A 119 12.23 4.91 1.14
CA TRP A 119 13.11 3.75 1.28
C TRP A 119 12.35 2.50 1.70
N MET A 120 11.39 2.64 2.62
CA MET A 120 10.48 1.55 3.01
C MET A 120 9.73 0.99 1.80
N SER A 121 9.20 1.87 0.96
CA SER A 121 8.45 1.46 -0.24
C SER A 121 9.35 0.70 -1.23
N LEU A 122 10.57 1.20 -1.50
CA LEU A 122 11.54 0.50 -2.35
C LEU A 122 11.95 -0.87 -1.78
N VAL A 123 12.21 -0.95 -0.47
CA VAL A 123 12.55 -2.22 0.19
C VAL A 123 11.41 -3.23 0.05
N LEU A 124 10.15 -2.80 0.21
CA LEU A 124 9.00 -3.66 0.00
C LEU A 124 8.88 -4.12 -1.46
N ALA A 125 9.08 -3.22 -2.43
CA ALA A 125 9.07 -3.58 -3.85
C ALA A 125 10.12 -4.66 -4.17
N TRP A 126 11.35 -4.51 -3.69
CA TRP A 126 12.42 -5.49 -3.87
C TRP A 126 12.17 -6.80 -3.12
N LEU A 127 11.54 -6.78 -1.95
CA LEU A 127 11.15 -8.00 -1.23
C LEU A 127 10.09 -8.78 -2.02
N HIS A 128 9.11 -8.09 -2.62
CA HIS A 128 8.14 -8.73 -3.50
C HIS A 128 8.80 -9.32 -4.74
N GLN A 129 9.74 -8.61 -5.39
CA GLN A 129 10.51 -9.13 -6.52
C GLN A 129 11.37 -10.34 -6.13
N ALA A 130 12.03 -10.28 -4.98
CA ALA A 130 12.84 -11.39 -4.46
C ALA A 130 11.97 -12.63 -4.20
N ALA A 131 10.80 -12.45 -3.59
CA ALA A 131 9.85 -13.52 -3.34
C ALA A 131 9.24 -14.06 -4.64
N ALA A 132 8.90 -13.21 -5.61
CA ALA A 132 8.47 -13.63 -6.95
C ALA A 132 9.52 -14.54 -7.59
N ALA A 133 10.80 -14.18 -7.48
CA ALA A 133 11.90 -14.95 -8.03
C ALA A 133 12.21 -16.26 -7.27
N SER A 134 11.77 -16.43 -6.01
CA SER A 134 12.20 -17.54 -5.14
C SER A 134 11.05 -18.37 -4.53
N GLY A 135 9.89 -18.37 -5.18
CA GLY A 135 8.66 -18.94 -4.62
C GLY A 135 8.73 -20.37 -4.10
N PRO A 136 7.96 -20.71 -3.05
CA PRO A 136 8.01 -22.01 -2.38
C PRO A 136 7.37 -23.17 -3.19
N PHE A 137 6.89 -22.91 -4.41
CA PHE A 137 6.09 -23.88 -5.19
C PHE A 137 6.86 -24.58 -6.33
N THR A 138 8.08 -24.14 -6.67
CA THR A 138 8.95 -24.86 -7.61
C THR A 138 10.42 -24.72 -7.20
N GLU A 139 10.91 -25.64 -6.37
CA GLU A 139 12.20 -25.50 -5.67
C GLU A 139 13.45 -26.06 -6.38
N GLU A 140 13.38 -26.81 -7.49
CA GLU A 140 14.58 -27.60 -7.86
C GLU A 140 15.48 -27.14 -9.04
N ASP A 141 15.06 -26.31 -10.01
CA ASP A 141 15.84 -26.24 -11.28
C ASP A 141 16.04 -24.87 -11.96
N ASN A 142 16.04 -23.73 -11.24
CA ASN A 142 16.27 -22.44 -11.91
C ASN A 142 17.31 -21.55 -11.22
N GLU A 143 18.60 -21.80 -11.53
CA GLU A 143 19.75 -21.03 -11.04
C GLU A 143 19.65 -19.54 -11.38
N GLU A 144 19.00 -19.19 -12.49
CA GLU A 144 18.76 -17.80 -12.91
C GLU A 144 17.78 -17.08 -11.97
N LYS A 145 16.69 -17.76 -11.59
CA LYS A 145 15.71 -17.27 -10.61
C LYS A 145 16.36 -17.05 -9.23
N ARG A 146 17.20 -17.99 -8.78
CA ARG A 146 17.96 -17.85 -7.53
C ARG A 146 18.90 -16.64 -7.55
N ARG A 147 19.61 -16.42 -8.68
CA ARG A 147 20.48 -15.25 -8.86
C ARG A 147 19.69 -13.93 -8.86
N SER A 148 18.51 -13.90 -9.49
CA SER A 148 17.62 -12.75 -9.49
C SER A 148 17.12 -12.42 -8.07
N ALA A 149 16.65 -13.42 -7.31
CA ALA A 149 16.25 -13.22 -5.92
C ALA A 149 17.40 -12.69 -5.05
N SER A 150 18.61 -13.26 -5.20
CA SER A 150 19.80 -12.76 -4.52
C SER A 150 20.19 -11.34 -4.93
N SER A 151 19.96 -10.94 -6.18
CA SER A 151 20.21 -9.57 -6.65
C SER A 151 19.30 -8.56 -5.97
N HIS A 152 17.98 -8.81 -5.94
CA HIS A 152 17.02 -7.92 -5.28
C HIS A 152 17.27 -7.84 -3.77
N LEU A 153 17.65 -8.94 -3.14
CA LEU A 153 18.09 -8.94 -1.75
C LEU A 153 19.39 -8.15 -1.53
N ALA A 154 20.31 -8.15 -2.49
CA ALA A 154 21.51 -7.32 -2.44
C ALA A 154 21.19 -5.82 -2.55
N ASP A 155 20.18 -5.43 -3.32
CA ASP A 155 19.70 -4.05 -3.39
C ASP A 155 19.10 -3.61 -2.05
N VAL A 156 18.29 -4.48 -1.43
CA VAL A 156 17.78 -4.29 -0.05
C VAL A 156 18.94 -4.01 0.91
N TYR A 157 20.01 -4.81 0.89
CA TYR A 157 21.17 -4.60 1.75
C TYR A 157 21.93 -3.30 1.49
N THR A 158 22.19 -3.01 0.21
CA THR A 158 22.93 -1.82 -0.21
C THR A 158 22.22 -0.56 0.25
N MET A 159 20.89 -0.55 0.19
CA MET A 159 20.09 0.57 0.64
C MET A 159 20.14 0.76 2.16
N LEU A 160 20.20 -0.34 2.92
CA LEU A 160 20.15 -0.35 4.39
C LEU A 160 21.52 -0.06 5.05
N GLU A 161 22.62 -0.06 4.28
CA GLU A 161 23.94 0.44 4.71
C GLU A 161 23.99 1.97 4.84
N LYS A 162 23.14 2.67 4.09
CA LYS A 162 22.95 4.11 4.23
C LYS A 162 22.27 4.38 5.57
N PRO A 163 22.78 5.32 6.39
CA PRO A 163 22.13 5.62 7.66
C PRO A 163 20.75 6.22 7.39
N PHE A 164 19.69 5.65 8.00
CA PHE A 164 18.32 6.20 7.99
C PHE A 164 18.16 7.55 8.72
N SER A 165 19.27 8.24 8.99
CA SER A 165 19.27 9.58 9.57
C SER A 165 20.62 10.26 9.30
N ALA A 166 20.60 11.58 9.03
CA ALA A 166 21.81 12.40 9.12
C ALA A 166 22.28 12.59 10.58
N VAL A 167 21.42 12.26 11.57
CA VAL A 167 21.74 12.23 12.99
C VAL A 167 21.53 10.81 13.54
N PRO A 168 22.60 10.02 13.73
CA PRO A 168 22.48 8.61 14.09
C PRO A 168 21.81 8.44 15.45
N GLN A 169 20.52 8.10 15.47
CA GLN A 169 19.86 7.52 16.63
C GLN A 169 19.75 6.02 16.44
N LYS A 170 20.35 5.26 17.39
CA LYS A 170 20.48 3.80 17.48
C LYS A 170 19.83 2.99 16.34
N ILE A 171 20.61 2.69 15.30
CA ILE A 171 20.28 1.69 14.28
C ILE A 171 21.22 0.50 14.47
N ASP A 172 20.72 -0.58 15.06
CA ASP A 172 21.47 -1.84 15.19
C ASP A 172 21.62 -2.55 13.83
N GLY A 173 20.62 -2.44 12.95
CA GLY A 173 20.61 -3.02 11.59
C GLY A 173 21.69 -2.46 10.64
N THR A 174 21.80 -1.14 10.51
CA THR A 174 22.86 -0.49 9.70
C THR A 174 24.26 -0.80 10.25
N GLN A 175 24.43 -0.97 11.57
CA GLN A 175 25.71 -1.41 12.13
C GLN A 175 26.02 -2.86 11.77
N LYS A 176 25.01 -3.75 11.80
CA LYS A 176 25.14 -5.15 11.37
C LYS A 176 25.50 -5.24 9.87
N LEU A 177 24.83 -4.50 8.99
CA LEU A 177 25.15 -4.48 7.55
C LEU A 177 26.52 -3.90 7.24
N ARG A 178 26.87 -2.75 7.83
CA ARG A 178 28.23 -2.19 7.68
C ARG A 178 29.30 -3.17 8.16
N ARG A 179 29.01 -3.92 9.22
CA ARG A 179 29.91 -4.96 9.71
C ARG A 179 30.04 -6.12 8.72
N VAL A 180 28.96 -6.53 8.05
CA VAL A 180 28.99 -7.52 6.97
C VAL A 180 29.86 -7.01 5.81
N ALA A 181 29.57 -5.83 5.24
CA ALA A 181 30.34 -5.31 4.09
C ALA A 181 31.81 -5.02 4.40
N LEU A 182 32.11 -4.40 5.56
CA LEU A 182 33.49 -4.22 5.98
C LEU A 182 34.18 -5.55 6.24
N GLY A 183 33.45 -6.52 6.77
CA GLY A 183 33.92 -7.88 6.99
C GLY A 183 34.22 -8.60 5.68
N ASP A 184 33.37 -8.49 4.66
CA ASP A 184 33.54 -9.14 3.36
C ASP A 184 34.68 -8.49 2.58
N LYS A 185 34.78 -7.17 2.62
CA LYS A 185 35.93 -6.45 2.06
C LYS A 185 37.24 -6.84 2.75
N ALA A 186 37.22 -6.94 4.09
CA ALA A 186 38.38 -7.42 4.83
C ALA A 186 38.72 -8.88 4.49
N TYR A 187 37.72 -9.73 4.26
CA TYR A 187 37.90 -11.11 3.82
C TYR A 187 38.56 -11.16 2.43
N GLN A 188 38.03 -10.41 1.46
CA GLN A 188 38.58 -10.31 0.10
C GLN A 188 40.04 -9.83 0.11
N LEU A 189 40.33 -8.73 0.82
CA LEU A 189 41.69 -8.19 0.95
C LEU A 189 42.67 -9.17 1.63
N MET A 190 42.19 -9.95 2.60
CA MET A 190 43.01 -10.97 3.26
C MET A 190 43.22 -12.22 2.39
N CYS A 191 42.25 -12.59 1.54
CA CYS A 191 42.37 -13.64 0.54
C CYS A 191 43.36 -13.27 -0.58
N GLU A 192 43.46 -11.99 -0.95
CA GLU A 192 44.47 -11.51 -1.91
C GLU A 192 45.91 -11.65 -1.39
N GLY A 193 46.10 -11.66 -0.06
CA GLY A 193 47.40 -11.80 0.60
C GLY A 193 47.72 -13.17 1.18
N ARG A 194 46.74 -14.10 1.28
CA ARG A 194 46.86 -15.42 1.93
C ARG A 194 45.92 -16.45 1.29
N GLY A 195 46.31 -17.72 1.22
CA GLY A 195 45.42 -18.76 0.68
C GLY A 195 44.17 -19.00 1.55
N GLU A 196 43.04 -19.34 0.92
CA GLU A 196 41.67 -19.55 1.49
C GLU A 196 41.55 -20.44 2.76
N LYS A 197 42.63 -21.11 3.17
CA LYS A 197 42.64 -22.04 4.32
C LYS A 197 43.03 -21.38 5.65
N ASP A 198 43.16 -20.05 5.70
CA ASP A 198 43.49 -19.34 6.94
C ASP A 198 42.31 -19.37 7.93
N ARG A 199 42.61 -19.51 9.22
CA ARG A 199 41.60 -19.66 10.28
C ARG A 199 40.89 -18.34 10.58
N ASP A 200 41.64 -17.24 10.52
CA ASP A 200 41.10 -15.89 10.77
C ASP A 200 40.12 -15.48 9.65
N LEU A 201 40.36 -15.94 8.42
CA LEU A 201 39.45 -15.78 7.28
C LEU A 201 38.13 -16.53 7.50
N ALA A 202 38.19 -17.78 7.99
CA ALA A 202 36.98 -18.56 8.27
C ALA A 202 36.13 -17.96 9.39
N ASP A 203 36.75 -17.46 10.48
CA ASP A 203 36.03 -16.79 11.56
C ASP A 203 35.36 -15.48 11.12
N LEU A 204 36.03 -14.72 10.25
CA LEU A 204 35.51 -13.47 9.67
C LEU A 204 34.27 -13.76 8.83
N MET A 205 34.37 -14.68 7.87
CA MET A 205 33.24 -15.09 7.02
C MET A 205 32.06 -15.63 7.84
N GLY A 206 32.32 -16.51 8.81
CA GLY A 206 31.26 -17.02 9.69
C GLY A 206 30.58 -15.90 10.50
N SER A 207 31.35 -14.92 10.98
CA SER A 207 30.81 -13.77 11.71
C SER A 207 29.99 -12.84 10.85
N ASN A 208 30.37 -12.65 9.58
CA ASN A 208 29.60 -11.85 8.62
C ASN A 208 28.27 -12.54 8.32
N LYS A 209 28.31 -13.83 7.94
CA LYS A 209 27.10 -14.61 7.63
C LYS A 209 26.11 -14.70 8.79
N THR A 210 26.59 -14.79 10.03
CA THR A 210 25.70 -14.70 11.19
C THR A 210 25.12 -13.31 11.41
N ALA A 211 25.89 -12.24 11.21
CA ALA A 211 25.35 -10.88 11.31
C ALA A 211 24.32 -10.59 10.22
N GLU A 212 24.52 -11.16 9.02
CA GLU A 212 23.57 -11.12 7.90
C GLU A 212 22.27 -11.87 8.24
N ALA A 213 22.38 -13.07 8.84
CA ALA A 213 21.20 -13.83 9.27
C ALA A 213 20.39 -13.14 10.39
N GLU A 214 21.07 -12.55 11.38
CA GLU A 214 20.44 -11.76 12.45
C GLU A 214 19.70 -10.54 11.88
N PHE A 215 20.22 -9.96 10.80
CA PHE A 215 19.60 -8.83 10.11
C PHE A 215 18.27 -9.23 9.44
N TYR A 216 18.23 -10.34 8.71
CA TYR A 216 16.98 -10.86 8.13
C TYR A 216 15.92 -11.15 9.18
N ASP A 217 16.30 -11.86 10.24
CA ASP A 217 15.41 -12.30 11.32
C ASP A 217 14.77 -11.11 12.05
N GLU A 218 15.57 -10.11 12.43
CA GLU A 218 15.11 -9.01 13.28
C GLU A 218 14.57 -7.83 12.46
N PHE A 219 15.36 -7.30 11.54
CA PHE A 219 15.07 -6.00 10.91
C PHE A 219 14.07 -6.13 9.76
N LEU A 220 14.24 -7.11 8.87
CA LEU A 220 13.31 -7.27 7.73
C LEU A 220 11.94 -7.78 8.19
N ASN A 221 11.89 -8.60 9.24
CA ASN A 221 10.63 -8.98 9.87
C ASN A 221 9.99 -7.81 10.65
N GLU A 222 10.76 -6.94 11.30
CA GLU A 222 10.24 -5.70 11.89
C GLU A 222 9.70 -4.76 10.80
N LEU A 223 10.37 -4.66 9.66
CA LEU A 223 9.97 -3.85 8.52
C LEU A 223 8.62 -4.31 7.95
N ILE A 224 8.45 -5.63 7.74
CA ILE A 224 7.15 -6.24 7.45
C ILE A 224 6.20 -6.02 8.63
N GLY A 225 6.66 -6.10 9.87
CA GLY A 225 5.88 -5.83 11.07
C GLY A 225 5.29 -4.41 11.09
N GLN A 226 6.04 -3.40 10.64
CA GLN A 226 5.61 -2.01 10.58
C GLN A 226 4.64 -1.77 9.40
N GLU A 227 4.96 -2.29 8.22
CA GLU A 227 4.05 -2.29 7.06
C GLU A 227 2.75 -3.03 7.41
N SER A 228 2.88 -4.13 8.12
CA SER A 228 1.74 -4.92 8.56
C SER A 228 1.10 -4.33 9.81
N THR A 229 1.69 -3.45 10.62
CA THR A 229 0.91 -2.68 11.59
C THR A 229 0.09 -1.61 10.85
N PHE A 230 0.61 -1.15 9.71
CA PHE A 230 -0.06 -0.28 8.74
C PHE A 230 -1.11 -1.02 7.87
N ARG A 231 -1.16 -2.37 7.84
CA ARG A 231 -2.19 -3.18 7.14
C ARG A 231 -2.95 -4.24 7.98
N GLN A 232 -2.45 -4.71 9.11
CA GLN A 232 -3.02 -5.73 10.04
C GLN A 232 -3.94 -5.14 11.09
N ALA A 233 -3.82 -3.85 11.43
CA ALA A 233 -4.95 -3.18 12.05
C ALA A 233 -6.19 -3.21 11.11
N PHE A 234 -6.04 -3.66 9.86
CA PHE A 234 -6.96 -3.43 8.76
C PHE A 234 -7.47 -4.68 8.02
N ASN A 235 -7.10 -5.93 8.36
CA ASN A 235 -7.69 -7.12 7.68
C ASN A 235 -7.52 -8.47 8.43
N PRO A 236 -8.58 -9.28 8.65
CA PRO A 236 -8.44 -10.57 9.29
C PRO A 236 -8.50 -11.83 8.38
N PHE A 237 -8.81 -11.77 7.08
CA PHE A 237 -9.19 -13.02 6.37
C PHE A 237 -8.67 -13.32 4.96
N ASP A 238 -8.16 -12.37 4.17
CA ASP A 238 -7.71 -12.70 2.78
C ASP A 238 -6.41 -12.01 2.33
N GLU A 239 -6.01 -10.87 2.92
CA GLU A 239 -4.79 -10.12 2.51
C GLU A 239 -3.54 -10.44 3.35
N LEU A 240 -3.55 -11.51 4.16
CA LEU A 240 -2.37 -11.93 4.94
C LEU A 240 -1.51 -12.97 4.21
N ILE A 241 -1.98 -13.48 3.07
CA ILE A 241 -1.32 -14.54 2.31
C ILE A 241 0.06 -14.06 1.84
N TRP A 242 0.15 -12.93 1.15
CA TRP A 242 1.43 -12.42 0.65
C TRP A 242 2.40 -12.08 1.80
N ARG A 243 1.89 -11.56 2.93
CA ARG A 243 2.70 -11.31 4.14
C ARG A 243 3.30 -12.60 4.66
N ASN A 244 2.48 -13.64 4.83
CA ASN A 244 2.94 -14.93 5.30
C ASN A 244 3.96 -15.55 4.32
N ILE A 245 3.77 -15.38 3.01
CA ILE A 245 4.74 -15.78 1.99
C ILE A 245 6.07 -15.04 2.17
N LEU A 246 6.06 -13.71 2.32
CA LEU A 246 7.26 -12.91 2.52
C LEU A 246 7.98 -13.24 3.83
N SER A 247 7.25 -13.37 4.94
CA SER A 247 7.82 -13.77 6.22
C SER A 247 8.44 -15.17 6.14
N SER A 248 7.76 -16.13 5.51
CA SER A 248 8.29 -17.48 5.27
C SER A 248 9.62 -17.42 4.53
N PHE A 249 9.67 -16.65 3.44
CA PHE A 249 10.86 -16.44 2.62
C PHE A 249 12.02 -15.81 3.42
N ILE A 250 11.77 -14.73 4.17
CA ILE A 250 12.82 -14.05 4.97
C ILE A 250 13.44 -14.99 6.01
N PHE A 251 12.62 -15.75 6.73
CA PHE A 251 13.13 -16.68 7.73
C PHE A 251 13.87 -17.88 7.11
N GLU A 252 13.50 -18.27 5.89
CA GLU A 252 14.23 -19.28 5.12
C GLU A 252 15.62 -18.77 4.75
N GLN A 253 15.72 -17.55 4.18
CA GLN A 253 17.02 -16.93 3.86
C GLN A 253 17.91 -16.77 5.10
N ALA A 254 17.34 -16.34 6.23
CA ALA A 254 18.07 -16.28 7.50
C ALA A 254 18.60 -17.67 7.93
N THR A 255 17.79 -18.72 7.73
CA THR A 255 18.16 -20.10 8.07
C THR A 255 19.31 -20.60 7.22
N ASP A 256 19.30 -20.30 5.92
CA ASP A 256 20.38 -20.65 4.99
C ASP A 256 21.70 -19.97 5.35
N LEU A 257 21.67 -18.69 5.71
CA LEU A 257 22.86 -17.99 6.18
C LEU A 257 23.41 -18.56 7.49
N TYR A 258 22.55 -19.00 8.41
CA TYR A 258 23.01 -19.75 9.58
C TYR A 258 23.58 -21.13 9.22
N ASN A 259 23.04 -21.81 8.21
CA ASN A 259 23.60 -23.07 7.70
C ASN A 259 25.01 -22.87 7.13
N GLU A 260 25.22 -21.77 6.40
CA GLU A 260 26.53 -21.38 5.88
C GLU A 260 27.50 -21.01 6.99
N SER A 261 27.06 -20.27 8.03
CA SER A 261 27.93 -19.76 9.08
C SER A 261 28.43 -20.84 10.07
N ILE A 262 27.60 -21.83 10.42
CA ILE A 262 27.93 -22.84 11.43
C ILE A 262 29.22 -23.64 11.09
N PRO A 263 29.42 -24.15 9.86
CA PRO A 263 30.66 -24.81 9.46
C PRO A 263 31.92 -23.94 9.63
N HIS A 264 31.82 -22.64 9.40
CA HIS A 264 32.95 -21.71 9.57
C HIS A 264 33.37 -21.61 11.05
N PHE A 265 32.40 -21.56 11.96
CA PHE A 265 32.68 -21.56 13.40
C PHE A 265 33.13 -22.92 13.94
N ALA A 266 32.59 -24.01 13.41
CA ALA A 266 32.94 -25.38 13.83
C ALA A 266 34.40 -25.75 13.50
N LYS A 267 34.99 -25.13 12.47
CA LYS A 267 36.41 -25.29 12.11
C LYS A 267 37.36 -24.68 13.15
N ASN A 268 36.87 -23.78 14.01
CA ASN A 268 37.69 -23.11 15.02
C ASN A 268 37.53 -23.72 16.42
N LYS A 269 38.62 -24.28 16.97
CA LYS A 269 38.66 -24.87 18.32
C LYS A 269 38.58 -23.84 19.46
N LYS A 270 38.81 -22.54 19.21
CA LYS A 270 38.79 -21.47 20.22
C LYS A 270 37.40 -20.83 20.43
N GLN A 271 36.44 -21.06 19.55
CA GLN A 271 35.12 -20.46 19.71
C GLN A 271 34.34 -21.08 20.87
N ASN A 272 33.69 -20.21 21.66
CA ASN A 272 32.92 -20.62 22.83
C ASN A 272 31.77 -21.55 22.38
N LYS A 273 31.73 -22.78 22.92
CA LYS A 273 30.62 -23.74 22.70
C LYS A 273 29.25 -23.10 22.94
N GLN A 274 29.16 -22.12 23.84
CA GLN A 274 27.95 -21.35 24.09
C GLN A 274 27.55 -20.47 22.89
N LYS A 275 28.50 -19.86 22.17
CA LYS A 275 28.22 -19.04 20.98
C LYS A 275 27.68 -19.89 19.83
N ILE A 276 28.32 -21.03 19.56
CA ILE A 276 27.83 -22.00 18.56
C ILE A 276 26.45 -22.56 18.98
N GLY A 277 26.24 -22.81 20.28
CA GLY A 277 24.94 -23.22 20.82
C GLY A 277 23.84 -22.19 20.59
N LYS A 278 24.14 -20.89 20.78
CA LYS A 278 23.22 -19.79 20.49
C LYS A 278 22.86 -19.72 19.01
N ILE A 279 23.85 -19.75 18.12
CA ILE A 279 23.63 -19.69 16.66
C ILE A 279 22.80 -20.89 16.19
N LYS A 280 23.04 -22.08 16.73
CA LYS A 280 22.18 -23.24 16.46
C LYS A 280 20.76 -23.05 16.95
N ALA A 281 20.56 -22.45 18.13
CA ALA A 281 19.23 -22.16 18.65
C ALA A 281 18.49 -21.13 17.78
N TRP A 282 19.17 -20.07 17.31
CA TRP A 282 18.61 -19.10 16.36
C TRP A 282 18.24 -19.73 15.04
N LYS A 283 19.13 -20.55 14.45
CA LYS A 283 18.81 -21.35 13.27
C LYS A 283 17.53 -22.19 13.48
N GLN A 284 17.37 -22.85 14.62
CA GLN A 284 16.16 -23.63 14.90
C GLN A 284 14.92 -22.73 15.03
N ASN A 285 15.08 -21.51 15.55
CA ASN A 285 14.00 -20.53 15.63
C ASN A 285 13.55 -20.06 14.24
N THR A 286 14.48 -19.59 13.40
CA THR A 286 14.16 -19.11 12.05
C THR A 286 13.61 -20.23 11.17
N ALA A 287 14.19 -21.43 11.23
CA ALA A 287 13.66 -22.59 10.50
C ALA A 287 12.25 -22.95 10.94
N GLY A 288 11.95 -22.85 12.24
CA GLY A 288 10.61 -23.09 12.76
C GLY A 288 9.62 -21.99 12.38
N LEU A 289 10.03 -20.73 12.40
CA LEU A 289 9.19 -19.58 12.03
C LEU A 289 8.86 -19.59 10.53
N SER A 290 9.82 -19.89 9.66
CA SER A 290 9.59 -20.06 8.22
C SER A 290 8.45 -21.06 7.96
N GLU A 291 8.52 -22.23 8.59
CA GLU A 291 7.49 -23.27 8.48
C GLU A 291 6.14 -22.87 9.09
N VAL A 292 6.12 -22.05 10.14
CA VAL A 292 4.87 -21.50 10.70
C VAL A 292 4.19 -20.59 9.70
N TYR A 293 4.92 -19.66 9.09
CA TYR A 293 4.33 -18.73 8.11
C TYR A 293 3.90 -19.45 6.83
N LEU A 294 4.65 -20.46 6.40
CA LEU A 294 4.22 -21.36 5.32
C LEU A 294 2.90 -22.08 5.69
N ALA A 295 2.81 -22.63 6.91
CA ALA A 295 1.60 -23.29 7.39
C ALA A 295 0.40 -22.33 7.44
N MET A 296 0.62 -21.08 7.85
CA MET A 296 -0.42 -20.03 7.85
C MET A 296 -0.85 -19.67 6.42
N THR A 297 0.07 -19.58 5.48
CA THR A 297 -0.26 -19.35 4.06
C THR A 297 -1.22 -20.42 3.54
N TYR A 298 -0.88 -21.70 3.74
CA TYR A 298 -1.76 -22.81 3.34
C TYR A 298 -3.09 -22.82 4.09
N ASN A 299 -3.09 -22.42 5.36
CA ASN A 299 -4.32 -22.30 6.12
C ASN A 299 -5.26 -21.25 5.53
N ASP A 300 -4.73 -20.06 5.20
CA ASP A 300 -5.54 -18.95 4.69
C ASP A 300 -6.15 -19.32 3.32
N ILE A 301 -5.38 -20.00 2.46
CA ILE A 301 -5.89 -20.55 1.19
C ILE A 301 -6.93 -21.66 1.46
N ALA A 302 -6.71 -22.55 2.43
CA ALA A 302 -7.68 -23.59 2.80
C ALA A 302 -9.00 -23.00 3.30
N ASP A 303 -8.95 -21.95 4.11
CA ASP A 303 -10.11 -21.21 4.61
C ASP A 303 -10.86 -20.53 3.44
N ALA A 304 -10.15 -20.01 2.43
CA ALA A 304 -10.76 -19.47 1.21
C ALA A 304 -11.46 -20.57 0.37
N GLN A 305 -10.81 -21.72 0.16
CA GLN A 305 -11.38 -22.86 -0.57
C GLN A 305 -12.58 -23.48 0.16
N MET A 306 -12.52 -23.60 1.49
CA MET A 306 -13.63 -24.06 2.32
C MET A 306 -14.83 -23.11 2.22
N ARG A 307 -14.61 -21.79 2.22
CA ARG A 307 -15.65 -20.77 2.00
C ARG A 307 -16.20 -20.79 0.57
N ALA A 308 -15.44 -21.27 -0.41
CA ALA A 308 -15.90 -21.49 -1.77
C ALA A 308 -16.69 -22.79 -1.96
N GLY A 309 -16.67 -23.70 -0.96
CA GLY A 309 -17.30 -25.02 -1.04
C GLY A 309 -16.39 -26.13 -1.60
N ASN A 310 -15.13 -25.82 -1.88
CA ASN A 310 -14.15 -26.75 -2.45
C ASN A 310 -13.50 -27.60 -1.34
N LEU A 311 -14.28 -28.52 -0.77
CA LEU A 311 -13.89 -29.27 0.45
C LEU A 311 -12.73 -30.24 0.25
N GLU A 312 -12.55 -30.78 -0.95
CA GLU A 312 -11.44 -31.66 -1.27
C GLU A 312 -10.11 -30.88 -1.26
N ASP A 313 -10.10 -29.71 -1.90
CA ASP A 313 -8.92 -28.84 -1.94
C ASP A 313 -8.61 -28.22 -0.59
N ALA A 314 -9.65 -27.76 0.14
CA ALA A 314 -9.49 -27.34 1.52
C ALA A 314 -8.90 -28.45 2.40
N SER A 315 -9.35 -29.70 2.23
CA SER A 315 -8.81 -30.85 2.97
C SER A 315 -7.33 -31.09 2.69
N LYS A 316 -6.92 -31.05 1.41
CA LYS A 316 -5.51 -31.17 0.99
C LYS A 316 -4.66 -30.05 1.58
N LEU A 317 -5.11 -28.79 1.48
CA LEU A 317 -4.39 -27.63 2.00
C LEU A 317 -4.25 -27.63 3.53
N TYR A 318 -5.31 -27.96 4.28
CA TYR A 318 -5.22 -28.12 5.74
C TYR A 318 -4.27 -29.26 6.13
N HIS A 319 -4.16 -30.31 5.31
CA HIS A 319 -3.19 -31.38 5.54
C HIS A 319 -1.76 -30.87 5.38
N ILE A 320 -1.48 -30.14 4.29
CA ILE A 320 -0.17 -29.53 4.03
C ILE A 320 0.19 -28.54 5.14
N SER A 321 -0.78 -27.70 5.56
CA SER A 321 -0.64 -26.77 6.70
C SER A 321 -0.29 -27.52 7.99
N SER A 322 -0.98 -28.62 8.30
CA SER A 322 -0.65 -29.49 9.44
C SER A 322 0.78 -30.03 9.35
N ASP A 323 1.20 -30.51 8.19
CA ASP A 323 2.55 -31.05 8.00
C ASP A 323 3.63 -29.98 8.19
N ALA A 324 3.41 -28.76 7.69
CA ALA A 324 4.27 -27.61 7.91
C ALA A 324 4.37 -27.24 9.40
N PHE A 325 3.25 -27.14 10.13
CA PHE A 325 3.27 -26.98 11.59
C PHE A 325 4.01 -28.13 12.30
N GLY A 326 3.93 -29.35 11.78
CA GLY A 326 4.69 -30.50 12.26
C GLY A 326 6.19 -30.42 12.00
N ARG A 327 6.63 -29.77 10.92
CA ARG A 327 8.05 -29.45 10.68
C ARG A 327 8.50 -28.32 11.61
N ALA A 328 7.71 -27.26 11.77
CA ALA A 328 7.97 -26.18 12.73
C ALA A 328 8.15 -26.70 14.17
N GLU A 329 7.23 -27.56 14.62
CA GLU A 329 7.30 -28.24 15.91
C GLU A 329 8.66 -28.96 16.11
N LYS A 330 9.12 -29.71 15.11
CA LYS A 330 10.39 -30.44 15.18
C LYS A 330 11.59 -29.49 15.29
N CYS A 331 11.57 -28.39 14.54
CA CYS A 331 12.60 -27.35 14.62
C CYS A 331 12.67 -26.75 16.04
N PHE A 332 11.52 -26.32 16.59
CA PHE A 332 11.46 -25.71 17.91
C PHE A 332 11.85 -26.67 19.04
N ARG A 333 11.46 -27.95 18.98
CA ARG A 333 11.81 -28.96 20.00
C ARG A 333 13.31 -29.21 20.15
N ASN A 334 14.11 -28.89 19.13
CA ASN A 334 15.55 -29.03 19.19
C ASN A 334 16.22 -27.98 20.11
N SER A 335 15.46 -27.00 20.60
CA SER A 335 15.92 -25.97 21.55
C SER A 335 14.98 -25.87 22.76
N LEU A 336 15.54 -26.02 23.97
CA LEU A 336 14.78 -25.89 25.23
C LEU A 336 14.09 -24.53 25.39
N GLN A 337 14.65 -23.46 24.80
CA GLN A 337 14.10 -22.10 24.89
C GLN A 337 12.85 -21.90 24.02
N LEU A 338 12.58 -22.80 23.07
CA LEU A 338 11.49 -22.70 22.10
C LEU A 338 10.35 -23.68 22.40
N GLN A 339 10.31 -24.25 23.60
CA GLN A 339 9.32 -25.26 23.98
C GLN A 339 7.87 -24.75 23.93
N ALA A 340 7.66 -23.46 24.22
CA ALA A 340 6.34 -22.83 24.09
C ALA A 340 5.87 -22.84 22.63
N ASN A 341 6.72 -22.37 21.70
CA ASN A 341 6.47 -22.39 20.26
C ASN A 341 6.24 -23.82 19.76
N ALA A 342 7.06 -24.77 20.20
CA ALA A 342 6.88 -26.19 19.88
C ALA A 342 5.51 -26.73 20.33
N THR A 343 5.03 -26.30 21.50
CA THR A 343 3.72 -26.72 22.04
C THR A 343 2.58 -26.09 21.25
N GLN A 344 2.72 -24.81 20.89
CA GLN A 344 1.75 -24.11 20.06
C GLN A 344 1.67 -24.75 18.66
N SER A 345 2.79 -24.94 17.97
CA SER A 345 2.81 -25.59 16.65
C SER A 345 2.28 -27.03 16.70
N ALA A 346 2.48 -27.76 17.80
CA ALA A 346 1.87 -29.09 17.97
C ALA A 346 0.34 -29.02 18.09
N ASN A 347 -0.19 -28.02 18.81
CA ASN A 347 -1.64 -27.80 18.90
C ASN A 347 -2.23 -27.40 17.54
N ASP A 348 -1.56 -26.51 16.81
CA ASP A 348 -2.00 -26.02 15.51
C ASP A 348 -1.98 -27.15 14.48
N LYS A 349 -0.90 -27.93 14.43
CA LYS A 349 -0.81 -29.18 13.65
C LYS A 349 -1.99 -30.11 13.90
N ASP A 350 -2.26 -30.44 15.17
CA ASP A 350 -3.38 -31.33 15.52
C ASP A 350 -4.71 -30.73 15.06
N HIS A 351 -4.90 -29.42 15.27
CA HIS A 351 -6.14 -28.75 14.90
C HIS A 351 -6.35 -28.70 13.38
N LYS A 352 -5.32 -28.38 12.59
CA LYS A 352 -5.39 -28.35 11.12
C LYS A 352 -5.58 -29.75 10.54
N MET A 353 -4.97 -30.77 11.14
CA MET A 353 -5.28 -32.17 10.81
C MET A 353 -6.74 -32.52 11.12
N ALA A 354 -7.32 -32.00 12.21
CA ALA A 354 -8.74 -32.19 12.52
C ALA A 354 -9.64 -31.53 11.45
N GLN A 355 -9.31 -30.31 11.01
CA GLN A 355 -10.03 -29.61 9.93
C GLN A 355 -9.92 -30.37 8.60
N SER A 356 -8.73 -30.84 8.24
CA SER A 356 -8.51 -31.65 7.03
C SER A 356 -9.38 -32.91 7.02
N LEU A 357 -9.37 -33.67 8.12
CA LEU A 357 -10.17 -34.90 8.28
C LEU A 357 -11.67 -34.61 8.30
N PHE A 358 -12.08 -33.49 8.88
CA PHE A 358 -13.46 -33.06 8.88
C PHE A 358 -13.94 -32.73 7.45
N CYS A 359 -13.18 -31.93 6.70
CA CYS A 359 -13.52 -31.58 5.31
C CYS A 359 -13.58 -32.84 4.42
N ARG A 360 -12.62 -33.76 4.59
CA ARG A 360 -12.62 -35.05 3.88
C ARG A 360 -13.86 -35.90 4.20
N ALA A 361 -14.25 -35.95 5.47
CA ALA A 361 -15.42 -36.68 5.90
C ALA A 361 -16.70 -36.09 5.31
N GLU A 362 -16.84 -34.75 5.31
CA GLU A 362 -17.98 -34.04 4.70
C GLU A 362 -18.04 -34.24 3.18
N ALA A 363 -16.91 -34.12 2.46
CA ALA A 363 -16.83 -34.40 1.03
C ALA A 363 -17.29 -35.84 0.69
N SER A 364 -16.92 -36.80 1.53
CA SER A 364 -17.31 -38.22 1.36
C SER A 364 -18.81 -38.48 1.56
N VAL A 365 -19.56 -37.55 2.18
CA VAL A 365 -21.01 -37.70 2.40
C VAL A 365 -21.78 -37.64 1.09
N GLN A 366 -21.30 -36.90 0.10
CA GLN A 366 -21.92 -36.85 -1.23
C GLN A 366 -21.83 -38.22 -1.91
N THR A 367 -20.65 -38.82 -1.94
CA THR A 367 -20.42 -40.18 -2.45
C THR A 367 -21.28 -41.20 -1.70
N LEU A 368 -21.37 -41.11 -0.37
CA LEU A 368 -22.25 -41.97 0.43
C LEU A 368 -23.72 -41.83 -0.01
N SER A 369 -24.19 -40.61 -0.19
CA SER A 369 -25.57 -40.31 -0.58
C SER A 369 -25.89 -40.84 -1.98
N GLU A 370 -24.95 -40.73 -2.93
CA GLU A 370 -25.06 -41.27 -4.28
C GLU A 370 -25.09 -42.80 -4.30
N LEU A 371 -24.22 -43.45 -3.54
CA LEU A 371 -24.21 -44.90 -3.40
C LEU A 371 -25.51 -45.44 -2.78
N MET A 372 -26.09 -44.69 -1.83
CA MET A 372 -27.41 -45.01 -1.29
C MET A 372 -28.53 -44.84 -2.33
N LYS A 373 -28.47 -43.84 -3.21
CA LYS A 373 -29.42 -43.71 -4.35
C LYS A 373 -29.32 -44.91 -5.30
N LEU A 374 -28.11 -45.40 -5.55
CA LEU A 374 -27.87 -46.57 -6.39
C LEU A 374 -28.17 -47.91 -5.68
N ASN A 375 -28.65 -47.85 -4.43
CA ASN A 375 -28.94 -48.99 -3.57
C ASN A 375 -27.69 -49.90 -3.32
N ASN A 376 -26.48 -49.34 -3.41
CA ASN A 376 -25.23 -50.07 -3.24
C ASN A 376 -24.81 -50.13 -1.76
N LYS A 377 -25.40 -51.10 -1.05
CA LYS A 377 -25.21 -51.27 0.40
C LYS A 377 -23.77 -51.58 0.82
N GLN A 378 -23.02 -52.34 0.02
CA GLN A 378 -21.66 -52.75 0.37
C GLN A 378 -20.70 -51.56 0.34
N GLU A 379 -20.71 -50.79 -0.75
CA GLU A 379 -19.88 -49.60 -0.88
C GLU A 379 -20.33 -48.48 0.06
N SER A 380 -21.64 -48.29 0.25
CA SER A 380 -22.16 -47.34 1.27
C SER A 380 -21.64 -47.66 2.66
N SER A 381 -21.57 -48.96 3.01
CA SER A 381 -21.03 -49.39 4.30
C SER A 381 -19.51 -49.23 4.40
N ALA A 382 -18.80 -49.26 3.26
CA ALA A 382 -17.36 -49.01 3.21
C ALA A 382 -17.06 -47.53 3.43
N ILE A 383 -17.70 -46.65 2.66
CA ILE A 383 -17.56 -45.19 2.79
C ILE A 383 -17.96 -44.72 4.19
N LEU A 384 -19.05 -45.23 4.75
CA LEU A 384 -19.46 -44.88 6.12
C LEU A 384 -18.39 -45.22 7.16
N LYS A 385 -17.68 -46.35 7.01
CA LYS A 385 -16.57 -46.71 7.90
C LYS A 385 -15.40 -45.73 7.77
N GLU A 386 -15.13 -45.22 6.57
CA GLU A 386 -14.10 -44.20 6.34
C GLU A 386 -14.50 -42.87 6.98
N ILE A 387 -15.73 -42.42 6.79
CA ILE A 387 -16.29 -41.24 7.46
C ILE A 387 -16.14 -41.34 8.98
N PHE A 388 -16.47 -42.49 9.58
CA PHE A 388 -16.27 -42.69 11.02
C PHE A 388 -14.82 -42.65 11.46
N LYS A 389 -13.93 -43.25 10.67
CA LYS A 389 -12.50 -43.29 10.97
C LYS A 389 -11.96 -41.86 11.02
N ASP A 390 -12.33 -41.04 10.04
CA ASP A 390 -11.87 -39.66 9.93
C ASP A 390 -12.47 -38.78 11.03
N LEU A 391 -13.78 -38.85 11.27
CA LEU A 391 -14.44 -38.07 12.32
C LEU A 391 -13.97 -38.43 13.73
N ARG A 392 -13.78 -39.71 14.06
CA ARG A 392 -13.26 -40.12 15.38
C ARG A 392 -11.82 -39.70 15.60
N LYS A 393 -11.04 -39.61 14.52
CA LYS A 393 -9.68 -39.09 14.57
C LYS A 393 -9.71 -37.56 14.73
N ALA A 394 -10.55 -36.86 13.97
CA ALA A 394 -10.75 -35.42 14.08
C ALA A 394 -11.23 -35.01 15.48
N GLU A 395 -12.16 -35.74 16.10
CA GLU A 395 -12.68 -35.44 17.45
C GLU A 395 -11.56 -35.40 18.50
N LYS A 396 -10.57 -36.31 18.39
CA LYS A 396 -9.45 -36.37 19.34
C LYS A 396 -8.44 -35.24 19.15
N LEU A 397 -8.40 -34.66 17.96
CA LEU A 397 -7.39 -33.68 17.55
C LEU A 397 -7.93 -32.24 17.61
N SER A 398 -9.24 -32.04 17.46
CA SER A 398 -9.91 -30.75 17.48
C SER A 398 -9.66 -29.98 18.79
N LYS A 399 -9.46 -28.67 18.69
CA LYS A 399 -9.15 -27.77 19.82
C LYS A 399 -10.22 -26.68 20.05
N THR A 400 -11.09 -26.43 19.06
CA THR A 400 -12.15 -25.41 19.13
C THR A 400 -13.50 -26.03 19.48
N ARG A 401 -14.39 -25.24 20.09
CA ARG A 401 -15.71 -25.71 20.53
C ARG A 401 -16.61 -25.97 19.33
N GLU A 402 -16.51 -25.12 18.32
CA GLU A 402 -17.30 -25.07 17.09
C GLU A 402 -17.05 -26.33 16.26
N LEU A 403 -15.79 -26.61 15.92
CA LEU A 403 -15.39 -27.82 15.17
C LEU A 403 -15.71 -29.10 15.95
N THR A 404 -15.45 -29.11 17.27
CA THR A 404 -15.77 -30.27 18.11
C THR A 404 -17.27 -30.55 18.17
N GLY A 405 -18.08 -29.49 18.27
CA GLY A 405 -19.54 -29.57 18.21
C GLY A 405 -20.03 -30.15 16.89
N ALA A 406 -19.48 -29.65 15.78
CA ALA A 406 -19.76 -30.17 14.45
C ALA A 406 -19.41 -31.68 14.37
N ILE A 407 -18.18 -32.08 14.70
CA ILE A 407 -17.74 -33.48 14.62
C ILE A 407 -18.65 -34.42 15.44
N LYS A 408 -19.03 -34.03 16.67
CA LYS A 408 -19.91 -34.84 17.53
C LYS A 408 -21.32 -35.00 16.95
N ALA A 409 -21.85 -33.94 16.34
CA ALA A 409 -23.13 -34.03 15.65
C ALA A 409 -23.05 -35.03 14.48
N ASN A 410 -21.98 -35.01 13.68
CA ASN A 410 -21.77 -35.99 12.61
C ASN A 410 -21.66 -37.43 13.13
N LEU A 411 -20.85 -37.65 14.16
CA LEU A 411 -20.69 -38.99 14.76
C LEU A 411 -22.04 -39.54 15.24
N THR A 412 -22.91 -38.69 15.78
CA THR A 412 -24.26 -39.08 16.22
C THR A 412 -25.13 -39.48 15.03
N THR A 413 -25.17 -38.65 13.99
CA THR A 413 -25.91 -38.91 12.75
C THR A 413 -25.47 -40.21 12.10
N PHE A 414 -24.16 -40.38 11.86
CA PHE A 414 -23.65 -41.55 11.17
C PHE A 414 -23.78 -42.83 12.01
N SER A 415 -23.81 -42.75 13.34
CA SER A 415 -24.09 -43.90 14.22
C SER A 415 -25.51 -44.41 14.04
N PHE A 416 -26.45 -43.50 13.85
CA PHE A 416 -27.82 -43.86 13.52
C PHE A 416 -27.92 -44.51 12.13
N VAL A 417 -27.26 -43.95 11.12
CA VAL A 417 -27.16 -44.50 9.75
C VAL A 417 -26.57 -45.91 9.77
N GLU A 418 -25.48 -46.14 10.50
CA GLU A 418 -24.82 -47.44 10.61
C GLU A 418 -25.79 -48.50 11.16
N ASN A 419 -26.58 -48.14 12.18
CA ASN A 419 -27.56 -49.02 12.79
C ASN A 419 -28.70 -49.38 11.82
N LEU A 420 -29.03 -48.50 10.88
CA LEU A 420 -30.06 -48.74 9.88
C LEU A 420 -29.54 -49.56 8.71
N LEU A 421 -28.30 -49.31 8.26
CA LEU A 421 -27.64 -50.14 7.26
C LEU A 421 -27.50 -51.60 7.75
N LYS A 422 -27.33 -51.83 9.05
CA LYS A 422 -27.31 -53.18 9.63
C LYS A 422 -28.67 -53.90 9.57
N LYS A 423 -29.78 -53.17 9.46
CA LYS A 423 -31.12 -53.76 9.30
C LYS A 423 -31.34 -54.24 7.86
N ARG A 424 -32.23 -55.22 7.68
CA ARG A 424 -32.67 -55.66 6.33
C ARG A 424 -33.69 -54.65 5.81
N PHE A 425 -33.21 -53.66 5.07
CA PHE A 425 -34.03 -52.80 4.22
C PHE A 425 -33.75 -53.16 2.77
N ASP A 426 -34.80 -53.24 1.95
CA ASP A 426 -34.71 -53.45 0.50
C ASP A 426 -34.46 -52.12 -0.25
N ASP A 427 -34.73 -50.99 0.40
CA ASP A 427 -34.56 -49.64 -0.13
C ASP A 427 -33.76 -48.77 0.86
N LEU A 428 -32.64 -48.22 0.38
CA LEU A 428 -31.77 -47.31 1.13
C LEU A 428 -32.25 -45.85 1.08
N SER A 429 -33.31 -45.53 0.33
CA SER A 429 -33.89 -44.18 0.24
C SER A 429 -34.24 -43.59 1.61
N ALA A 430 -34.90 -44.37 2.48
CA ALA A 430 -35.28 -43.93 3.82
C ALA A 430 -34.09 -43.63 4.74
N ILE A 431 -32.93 -44.25 4.49
CA ILE A 431 -31.69 -43.97 5.25
C ILE A 431 -31.05 -42.68 4.73
N ARG A 432 -31.06 -42.48 3.41
CA ARG A 432 -30.64 -41.22 2.79
C ARG A 432 -31.49 -40.06 3.31
N ASP A 433 -32.81 -40.19 3.35
CA ASP A 433 -33.72 -39.13 3.84
C ASP A 433 -33.40 -38.72 5.28
N GLN A 434 -32.88 -39.65 6.09
CA GLN A 434 -32.46 -39.36 7.46
C GLN A 434 -31.07 -38.70 7.54
N ILE A 435 -30.17 -38.97 6.60
CA ILE A 435 -28.92 -38.22 6.46
C ILE A 435 -29.25 -36.78 6.07
N GLU A 436 -30.12 -36.57 5.07
CA GLU A 436 -30.56 -35.24 4.66
C GLU A 436 -31.27 -34.51 5.81
N PHE A 437 -32.18 -35.18 6.53
CA PHE A 437 -32.85 -34.58 7.69
C PHE A 437 -31.87 -34.15 8.80
N ALA A 438 -30.83 -34.95 9.06
CA ALA A 438 -29.82 -34.59 10.04
C ALA A 438 -28.91 -33.44 9.56
N LYS A 439 -28.61 -33.37 8.26
CA LYS A 439 -27.95 -32.21 7.65
C LYS A 439 -28.79 -30.95 7.83
N GLU A 440 -30.10 -31.02 7.55
CA GLU A 440 -31.03 -29.90 7.70
C GLU A 440 -31.12 -29.37 9.14
N ILE A 441 -31.14 -30.25 10.15
CA ILE A 441 -31.09 -29.82 11.56
C ILE A 441 -29.79 -29.06 11.88
N ARG A 442 -28.65 -29.55 11.37
CA ARG A 442 -27.34 -28.92 11.60
C ARG A 442 -27.24 -27.59 10.87
N LYS A 443 -27.69 -27.54 9.61
CA LYS A 443 -27.83 -26.33 8.81
C LYS A 443 -28.64 -25.28 9.57
N THR A 444 -29.82 -25.63 10.06
CA THR A 444 -30.67 -24.72 10.87
C THR A 444 -29.95 -24.19 12.12
N THR A 445 -29.22 -25.06 12.83
CA THR A 445 -28.48 -24.66 14.04
C THR A 445 -27.32 -23.74 13.72
N LEU A 446 -26.57 -24.01 12.64
CA LEU A 446 -25.46 -23.19 12.20
C LEU A 446 -25.94 -21.83 11.66
N ILE A 447 -27.04 -21.80 10.90
CA ILE A 447 -27.71 -20.56 10.48
C ILE A 447 -28.02 -19.66 11.68
N GLN A 448 -28.55 -20.23 12.77
CA GLN A 448 -28.83 -19.49 14.00
C GLN A 448 -27.55 -18.97 14.67
N SER A 449 -26.50 -19.78 14.75
CA SER A 449 -25.22 -19.38 15.33
C SER A 449 -24.55 -18.26 14.52
N VAL A 450 -24.51 -18.39 13.19
CA VAL A 450 -23.96 -17.36 12.30
C VAL A 450 -24.78 -16.09 12.42
N SER A 451 -26.11 -16.18 12.32
CA SER A 451 -26.99 -14.99 12.44
C SER A 451 -26.77 -14.25 13.75
N LYS A 452 -26.69 -14.99 14.87
CA LYS A 452 -26.43 -14.41 16.19
C LYS A 452 -25.09 -13.67 16.23
N ALA A 453 -24.02 -14.29 15.73
CA ALA A 453 -22.70 -13.69 15.69
C ALA A 453 -22.67 -12.41 14.81
N LEU A 454 -23.38 -12.43 13.68
CA LEU A 454 -23.50 -11.25 12.81
C LEU A 454 -24.33 -10.13 13.42
N ASP A 455 -25.38 -10.44 14.18
CA ASP A 455 -26.18 -9.44 14.88
C ASP A 455 -25.42 -8.81 16.05
N GLU A 456 -24.62 -9.59 16.78
CA GLU A 456 -23.68 -9.09 17.79
C GLU A 456 -22.61 -8.19 17.16
N ALA A 457 -22.03 -8.62 16.03
CA ALA A 457 -21.06 -7.81 15.28
C ALA A 457 -21.65 -6.48 14.80
N GLY A 458 -22.85 -6.50 14.21
CA GLY A 458 -23.53 -5.29 13.74
C GLY A 458 -23.86 -4.32 14.88
N SER A 459 -24.24 -4.84 16.05
CA SER A 459 -24.54 -4.02 17.23
C SER A 459 -23.30 -3.33 17.80
N ASN A 460 -22.15 -3.99 17.77
CA ASN A 460 -20.89 -3.47 18.30
C ASN A 460 -20.15 -2.56 17.31
N LEU A 461 -20.49 -2.58 16.02
CA LEU A 461 -19.73 -1.93 14.94
C LEU A 461 -19.45 -0.44 15.20
N GLY A 462 -20.44 0.29 15.72
CA GLY A 462 -20.33 1.73 15.99
C GLY A 462 -19.67 2.08 17.33
N GLU A 463 -19.58 1.13 18.26
CA GLU A 463 -19.10 1.37 19.64
C GLU A 463 -17.72 0.76 19.91
N ASN A 464 -17.50 -0.49 19.47
CA ASN A 464 -16.26 -1.23 19.64
C ASN A 464 -15.96 -2.14 18.42
N ALA A 465 -15.05 -1.69 17.56
CA ALA A 465 -14.62 -2.44 16.39
C ALA A 465 -13.92 -3.76 16.75
N ILE A 466 -13.24 -3.85 17.90
CA ILE A 466 -12.52 -5.07 18.32
C ILE A 466 -13.51 -6.18 18.67
N ASP A 467 -14.52 -5.88 19.49
CA ASP A 467 -15.55 -6.86 19.85
C ASP A 467 -16.36 -7.30 18.62
N SER A 468 -16.56 -6.38 17.66
CA SER A 468 -17.17 -6.70 16.36
C SER A 468 -16.32 -7.70 15.56
N LEU A 469 -14.99 -7.53 15.55
CA LEU A 469 -14.08 -8.47 14.89
C LEU A 469 -14.11 -9.87 15.53
N GLU A 470 -14.19 -9.96 16.86
CA GLU A 470 -14.28 -11.25 17.55
C GLU A 470 -15.59 -11.98 17.21
N ALA A 471 -16.71 -11.28 17.23
CA ALA A 471 -18.01 -11.85 16.82
C ALA A 471 -17.99 -12.29 15.34
N ILE A 472 -17.38 -11.50 14.46
CA ILE A 472 -17.21 -11.87 13.05
C ILE A 472 -16.34 -13.12 12.88
N ARG A 473 -15.27 -13.29 13.67
CA ARG A 473 -14.43 -14.50 13.69
C ARG A 473 -15.25 -15.74 14.03
N GLU A 474 -16.04 -15.68 15.11
CA GLU A 474 -16.94 -16.79 15.49
C GLU A 474 -18.00 -17.05 14.39
N GLY A 475 -18.51 -15.99 13.76
CA GLY A 475 -19.44 -16.10 12.64
C GLY A 475 -18.82 -16.79 11.42
N LEU A 476 -17.57 -16.48 11.09
CA LEU A 476 -16.84 -17.07 9.96
C LEU A 476 -16.49 -18.53 10.18
N ASP A 477 -16.08 -18.93 11.39
CA ASP A 477 -15.82 -20.33 11.73
C ASP A 477 -17.07 -21.19 11.52
N ASN A 478 -18.21 -20.70 12.02
CA ASN A 478 -19.49 -21.39 11.85
C ASN A 478 -19.99 -21.36 10.40
N LEU A 479 -19.76 -20.26 9.68
CA LEU A 479 -20.12 -20.12 8.27
C LEU A 479 -19.29 -21.06 7.39
N GLY A 480 -18.00 -21.26 7.66
CA GLY A 480 -17.18 -22.24 6.95
C GLY A 480 -17.74 -23.66 7.08
N ILE A 481 -18.16 -24.04 8.29
CA ILE A 481 -18.82 -25.34 8.55
C ILE A 481 -20.19 -25.41 7.85
N LEU A 482 -20.92 -24.30 7.79
CA LEU A 482 -22.22 -24.24 7.10
C LEU A 482 -22.06 -24.40 5.59
N LEU A 483 -21.11 -23.70 4.98
CA LEU A 483 -20.80 -23.77 3.56
C LEU A 483 -20.26 -25.16 3.16
N SER A 484 -19.62 -25.88 4.09
CA SER A 484 -19.25 -27.28 3.85
C SER A 484 -20.44 -28.24 3.80
N LEU A 485 -21.61 -27.84 4.28
CA LEU A 485 -22.82 -28.68 4.23
C LEU A 485 -23.65 -28.41 2.98
N GLU A 486 -23.80 -27.14 2.61
CA GLU A 486 -24.57 -26.74 1.44
C GLU A 486 -24.14 -25.34 0.96
N VAL A 487 -23.82 -25.23 -0.34
CA VAL A 487 -23.31 -23.99 -0.95
C VAL A 487 -24.39 -23.27 -1.77
N ASP A 488 -25.34 -24.02 -2.33
CA ASP A 488 -26.34 -23.52 -3.29
C ASP A 488 -27.65 -23.01 -2.63
N ASP A 489 -27.69 -22.91 -1.31
CA ASP A 489 -28.86 -22.44 -0.57
C ASP A 489 -28.92 -20.90 -0.50
N GLU A 490 -30.09 -20.32 -0.80
CA GLU A 490 -30.29 -18.86 -0.82
C GLU A 490 -30.07 -18.19 0.55
N GLU A 491 -30.47 -18.82 1.65
CA GLU A 491 -30.28 -18.30 3.02
C GLU A 491 -28.81 -18.36 3.42
N ILE A 492 -28.10 -19.43 3.07
CA ILE A 492 -26.65 -19.53 3.26
C ILE A 492 -25.90 -18.50 2.42
N GLY A 493 -26.31 -18.31 1.16
CA GLY A 493 -25.78 -17.26 0.29
C GLY A 493 -26.00 -15.86 0.86
N TYR A 494 -27.18 -15.60 1.43
CA TYR A 494 -27.45 -14.35 2.15
C TYR A 494 -26.52 -14.18 3.35
N LEU A 495 -26.35 -15.19 4.20
CA LEU A 495 -25.45 -15.13 5.36
C LEU A 495 -24.01 -14.92 4.95
N ARG A 496 -23.53 -15.61 3.89
CA ARG A 496 -22.19 -15.41 3.34
C ARG A 496 -21.97 -13.95 2.95
N ASN A 497 -22.87 -13.39 2.16
CA ASN A 497 -22.77 -12.01 1.71
C ASN A 497 -22.90 -11.01 2.88
N LYS A 498 -23.76 -11.27 3.87
CA LYS A 498 -23.90 -10.45 5.09
C LYS A 498 -22.62 -10.48 5.93
N THR A 499 -22.00 -11.64 6.11
CA THR A 499 -20.72 -11.77 6.79
C THR A 499 -19.63 -10.97 6.10
N ILE A 500 -19.49 -11.10 4.78
CA ILE A 500 -18.46 -10.36 4.02
C ILE A 500 -18.74 -8.86 4.04
N ALA A 501 -20.01 -8.43 3.95
CA ALA A 501 -20.40 -7.03 4.09
C ALA A 501 -19.99 -6.45 5.45
N LEU A 502 -20.24 -7.18 6.54
CA LEU A 502 -19.87 -6.76 7.90
C LEU A 502 -18.35 -6.75 8.12
N VAL A 503 -17.63 -7.76 7.60
CA VAL A 503 -16.16 -7.80 7.61
C VAL A 503 -15.61 -6.52 6.98
N ASN A 504 -16.02 -6.20 5.75
CA ASN A 504 -15.51 -5.04 5.04
C ASN A 504 -15.98 -3.70 5.65
N ASN A 505 -17.16 -3.67 6.28
CA ASN A 505 -17.62 -2.49 7.02
C ASN A 505 -16.75 -2.23 8.27
N VAL A 506 -16.42 -3.27 9.03
CA VAL A 506 -15.47 -3.15 10.15
C VAL A 506 -14.10 -2.67 9.65
N LYS A 507 -13.61 -3.19 8.52
CA LYS A 507 -12.35 -2.70 7.91
C LYS A 507 -12.42 -1.21 7.61
N TYR A 508 -13.50 -0.76 6.98
CA TYR A 508 -13.75 0.66 6.73
C TYR A 508 -13.71 1.48 8.04
N VAL A 509 -14.41 1.04 9.10
CA VAL A 509 -14.45 1.76 10.39
C VAL A 509 -13.05 1.89 11.00
N ILE A 510 -12.26 0.81 10.99
CA ILE A 510 -10.90 0.84 11.53
C ILE A 510 -9.99 1.73 10.67
N GLN A 511 -10.11 1.64 9.35
CA GLN A 511 -9.38 2.47 8.41
C GLN A 511 -9.67 3.96 8.63
N PHE A 512 -10.94 4.32 8.82
CA PHE A 512 -11.36 5.67 9.14
C PHE A 512 -10.76 6.17 10.47
N GLN A 513 -10.72 5.32 11.51
CA GLN A 513 -10.09 5.68 12.78
C GLN A 513 -8.58 5.92 12.65
N LEU A 514 -7.91 5.18 11.79
CA LEU A 514 -6.46 5.32 11.56
C LEU A 514 -6.14 6.52 10.68
N SER A 515 -6.90 6.71 9.60
CA SER A 515 -6.77 7.87 8.71
C SER A 515 -7.03 9.20 9.45
N SER A 516 -7.84 9.19 10.51
CA SER A 516 -8.06 10.37 11.37
C SER A 516 -6.87 10.76 12.25
N LYS A 517 -5.89 9.86 12.44
CA LYS A 517 -4.67 10.12 13.23
C LYS A 517 -3.46 10.49 12.36
N LEU A 518 -3.59 10.35 11.04
CA LEU A 518 -2.52 10.65 10.09
C LEU A 518 -2.61 12.10 9.63
N GLU A 519 -1.46 12.78 9.58
CA GLU A 519 -1.33 14.11 8.97
C GLU A 519 -1.15 14.00 7.44
N GLN A 520 -1.39 15.09 6.72
CA GLN A 520 -1.28 15.20 5.27
C GLN A 520 0.07 14.68 4.75
N SER A 521 0.06 13.50 4.14
CA SER A 521 1.24 12.74 3.69
C SER A 521 0.82 11.65 2.70
N VAL A 522 1.79 10.99 2.05
CA VAL A 522 1.50 9.83 1.17
C VAL A 522 0.80 8.71 1.95
N LYS A 523 1.19 8.49 3.22
CA LYS A 523 0.51 7.54 4.12
C LYS A 523 -0.95 7.90 4.34
N PHE A 524 -1.27 9.18 4.50
CA PHE A 524 -2.66 9.64 4.61
C PHE A 524 -3.44 9.39 3.31
N ILE A 525 -2.85 9.69 2.15
CA ILE A 525 -3.47 9.43 0.84
C ILE A 525 -3.76 7.93 0.66
N GLN A 526 -2.77 7.07 0.89
CA GLN A 526 -2.92 5.61 0.84
C GLN A 526 -4.00 5.13 1.82
N SER A 527 -4.01 5.67 3.04
CA SER A 527 -4.99 5.32 4.05
C SER A 527 -6.42 5.67 3.61
N ARG A 528 -6.62 6.79 2.92
CA ARG A 528 -7.94 7.21 2.39
C ARG A 528 -8.36 6.43 1.15
N ILE A 529 -7.42 6.00 0.31
CA ILE A 529 -7.66 5.08 -0.81
C ILE A 529 -8.19 3.75 -0.27
N LEU A 530 -7.53 3.16 0.72
CA LEU A 530 -7.98 1.90 1.34
C LEU A 530 -9.35 2.06 2.02
N GLU A 531 -9.63 3.22 2.61
CA GLU A 531 -10.94 3.53 3.21
C GLU A 531 -12.05 3.46 2.16
N ASN A 532 -11.82 4.04 0.98
CA ASN A 532 -12.74 3.94 -0.15
C ASN A 532 -12.93 2.50 -0.61
N LEU A 533 -11.84 1.74 -0.79
CA LEU A 533 -11.92 0.37 -1.30
C LEU A 533 -12.71 -0.54 -0.36
N HIS A 534 -12.45 -0.48 0.95
CA HIS A 534 -13.22 -1.27 1.92
C HIS A 534 -14.69 -0.87 1.98
N ALA A 535 -14.99 0.44 1.89
CA ALA A 535 -16.36 0.92 1.86
C ALA A 535 -17.09 0.47 0.58
N ALA A 536 -16.42 0.53 -0.58
CA ALA A 536 -16.96 0.09 -1.86
C ALA A 536 -17.22 -1.42 -1.89
N GLU A 537 -16.29 -2.21 -1.36
CA GLU A 537 -16.45 -3.66 -1.27
C GLU A 537 -17.61 -4.01 -0.34
N ALA A 538 -17.67 -3.42 0.86
CA ALA A 538 -18.79 -3.60 1.78
C ALA A 538 -20.13 -3.21 1.13
N ALA A 539 -20.19 -2.05 0.46
CA ALA A 539 -21.38 -1.58 -0.24
C ALA A 539 -21.85 -2.55 -1.33
N SER A 540 -20.92 -3.17 -2.06
CA SER A 540 -21.25 -4.15 -3.09
C SER A 540 -22.02 -5.35 -2.50
N TYR A 541 -21.59 -5.86 -1.34
CA TYR A 541 -22.25 -6.97 -0.66
C TYR A 541 -23.55 -6.56 0.04
N TYR A 542 -23.61 -5.38 0.68
CA TYR A 542 -24.86 -4.84 1.22
C TYR A 542 -25.94 -4.70 0.13
N LYS A 543 -25.54 -4.29 -1.08
CA LYS A 543 -26.44 -4.21 -2.22
C LYS A 543 -26.98 -5.59 -2.65
N VAL A 544 -26.13 -6.62 -2.63
CA VAL A 544 -26.52 -8.01 -2.96
C VAL A 544 -27.55 -8.54 -1.96
N ILE A 545 -27.38 -8.26 -0.66
CA ILE A 545 -28.31 -8.71 0.39
C ILE A 545 -29.56 -7.82 0.57
N GLY A 546 -29.71 -6.78 -0.28
CA GLY A 546 -30.87 -5.90 -0.27
C GLY A 546 -30.81 -4.71 0.70
N GLU A 547 -29.70 -4.52 1.42
CA GLU A 547 -29.44 -3.42 2.34
C GLU A 547 -28.95 -2.16 1.58
N LYS A 548 -29.83 -1.62 0.73
CA LYS A 548 -29.50 -0.52 -0.19
C LYS A 548 -29.13 0.79 0.51
N ALA A 549 -29.66 1.04 1.71
CA ALA A 549 -29.38 2.25 2.46
C ALA A 549 -27.92 2.25 2.94
N GLN A 550 -27.52 1.17 3.63
CA GLN A 550 -26.14 0.94 4.08
C GLN A 550 -25.16 0.96 2.89
N ALA A 551 -25.52 0.30 1.78
CA ALA A 551 -24.70 0.31 0.57
C ALA A 551 -24.50 1.74 0.00
N SER A 552 -25.57 2.53 -0.06
CA SER A 552 -25.49 3.91 -0.56
C SER A 552 -24.67 4.80 0.37
N GLU A 553 -24.87 4.67 1.68
CA GLU A 553 -24.12 5.40 2.69
C GLU A 553 -22.62 5.10 2.58
N LEU A 554 -22.22 3.83 2.56
CA LEU A 554 -20.82 3.43 2.43
C LEU A 554 -20.20 3.88 1.11
N THR A 555 -20.93 3.80 0.00
CA THR A 555 -20.46 4.31 -1.30
C THR A 555 -20.14 5.80 -1.20
N ASP A 556 -21.01 6.58 -0.56
CA ASP A 556 -20.84 8.02 -0.41
C ASP A 556 -19.76 8.40 0.61
N LEU A 557 -19.59 7.63 1.69
CA LEU A 557 -18.48 7.77 2.63
C LEU A 557 -17.14 7.45 1.96
N GLY A 558 -17.08 6.41 1.12
CA GLY A 558 -15.89 6.09 0.33
C GLY A 558 -15.52 7.23 -0.63
N ARG A 559 -16.49 7.86 -1.29
CA ARG A 559 -16.27 9.04 -2.15
C ARG A 559 -15.69 10.22 -1.38
N LEU A 560 -16.17 10.47 -0.16
CA LEU A 560 -15.61 11.50 0.71
C LEU A 560 -14.15 11.22 1.06
N ALA A 561 -13.80 9.96 1.36
CA ALA A 561 -12.43 9.57 1.63
C ALA A 561 -11.52 9.82 0.42
N LEU A 562 -11.95 9.38 -0.76
CA LEU A 562 -11.19 9.54 -2.00
C LEU A 562 -11.05 11.02 -2.42
N ALA A 563 -12.10 11.81 -2.30
CA ALA A 563 -12.03 13.27 -2.50
C ALA A 563 -11.02 13.94 -1.56
N THR A 564 -10.95 13.48 -0.31
CA THR A 564 -9.98 13.97 0.68
C THR A 564 -8.55 13.57 0.33
N ALA A 565 -8.35 12.39 -0.25
CA ALA A 565 -7.05 11.95 -0.77
C ALA A 565 -6.55 12.86 -1.90
N TYR A 566 -7.40 13.11 -2.90
CA TYR A 566 -7.09 14.06 -3.99
C TYR A 566 -6.82 15.47 -3.48
N ALA A 567 -7.61 15.95 -2.52
CA ALA A 567 -7.39 17.27 -1.92
C ALA A 567 -6.05 17.33 -1.16
N SER A 568 -5.62 16.24 -0.51
CA SER A 568 -4.32 16.17 0.16
C SER A 568 -3.17 16.22 -0.83
N GLU A 569 -3.24 15.47 -1.93
CA GLU A 569 -2.26 15.56 -3.04
C GLU A 569 -2.20 16.98 -3.61
N ALA A 570 -3.37 17.57 -3.89
CA ALA A 570 -3.46 18.92 -4.44
C ALA A 570 -2.86 19.98 -3.52
N GLN A 571 -3.01 19.83 -2.20
CA GLN A 571 -2.39 20.72 -1.21
C GLN A 571 -0.87 20.59 -1.15
N VAL A 572 -0.33 19.39 -1.37
CA VAL A 572 1.11 19.18 -1.49
C VAL A 572 1.64 19.94 -2.71
N TYR A 573 1.03 19.74 -3.88
CA TYR A 573 1.43 20.47 -5.08
C TYR A 573 1.22 21.98 -4.95
N ALA A 574 0.12 22.43 -4.33
CA ALA A 574 -0.10 23.84 -4.05
C ALA A 574 1.07 24.49 -3.30
N ARG A 575 1.59 23.84 -2.24
CA ARG A 575 2.77 24.34 -1.52
C ARG A 575 4.03 24.34 -2.39
N GLN A 576 4.23 23.28 -3.18
CA GLN A 576 5.35 23.20 -4.10
C GLN A 576 5.29 24.31 -5.16
N THR A 577 4.12 24.69 -5.66
CA THR A 577 4.01 25.78 -6.64
C THR A 577 4.52 27.11 -6.10
N GLU A 578 4.28 27.40 -4.82
CA GLU A 578 4.78 28.63 -4.19
C GLU A 578 6.30 28.59 -4.03
N GLN A 579 6.86 27.46 -3.57
CA GLN A 579 8.30 27.25 -3.48
C GLN A 579 8.99 27.39 -4.85
N TRP A 580 8.47 26.71 -5.87
CA TRP A 580 9.04 26.72 -7.21
C TRP A 580 8.89 28.08 -7.89
N SER A 581 7.77 28.78 -7.69
CA SER A 581 7.62 30.17 -8.17
C SER A 581 8.69 31.10 -7.60
N PHE A 582 9.02 30.94 -6.30
CA PHE A 582 10.11 31.70 -5.68
C PHE A 582 11.48 31.31 -6.24
N ARG A 583 11.75 30.00 -6.43
CA ARG A 583 12.98 29.51 -7.08
C ARG A 583 13.14 30.13 -8.46
N THR A 584 12.11 30.09 -9.29
CA THR A 584 12.14 30.66 -10.65
C THR A 584 12.39 32.16 -10.64
N GLN A 585 11.85 32.89 -9.67
CA GLN A 585 12.19 34.30 -9.48
C GLN A 585 13.68 34.50 -9.21
N MET A 586 14.27 33.68 -8.33
CA MET A 586 15.68 33.75 -7.99
C MET A 586 16.58 33.37 -9.17
N GLU A 587 16.24 32.32 -9.93
CA GLU A 587 17.00 31.92 -11.12
C GLU A 587 17.02 33.02 -12.19
N ARG A 588 15.88 33.67 -12.43
CA ARG A 588 15.84 34.84 -13.34
C ARG A 588 16.74 35.98 -12.86
N ILE A 589 16.75 36.28 -11.56
CA ILE A 589 17.61 37.33 -10.99
C ILE A 589 19.08 36.93 -11.11
N GLY A 590 19.41 35.66 -10.86
CA GLY A 590 20.75 35.11 -11.00
C GLY A 590 21.26 35.24 -12.42
N TYR A 591 20.45 34.82 -13.40
CA TYR A 591 20.77 34.91 -14.82
C TYR A 591 21.14 36.33 -15.25
N PHE A 592 20.30 37.33 -14.93
CA PHE A 592 20.59 38.71 -15.35
C PHE A 592 21.79 39.31 -14.61
N LYS A 593 22.04 38.94 -13.34
CA LYS A 593 23.26 39.36 -12.64
C LYS A 593 24.53 38.82 -13.29
N GLN A 594 24.54 37.54 -13.66
CA GLN A 594 25.66 36.92 -14.37
C GLN A 594 25.89 37.56 -15.74
N MET A 595 24.80 37.90 -16.45
CA MET A 595 24.86 38.57 -17.74
C MET A 595 25.49 39.98 -17.65
N ASP A 596 25.22 40.69 -16.54
CA ASP A 596 25.75 42.03 -16.29
C ASP A 596 27.22 42.02 -15.77
N ASP A 597 27.72 40.87 -15.30
CA ASP A 597 29.11 40.68 -14.86
C ASP A 597 30.04 40.31 -16.04
N GLU A 598 30.93 41.23 -16.44
CA GLU A 598 31.82 41.11 -17.63
C GLU A 598 32.77 39.87 -17.63
N LEU A 599 33.03 39.25 -16.46
CA LEU A 599 33.83 38.03 -16.34
C LEU A 599 33.02 36.73 -16.52
N GLY A 600 31.69 36.79 -16.35
CA GLY A 600 30.77 35.66 -16.52
C GLY A 600 30.36 35.39 -17.96
N GLN A 601 30.56 36.35 -18.88
CA GLN A 601 30.15 36.24 -20.29
C GLN A 601 30.99 35.24 -21.13
N LEU A 602 32.01 34.59 -20.55
CA LEU A 602 32.90 33.64 -21.24
C LEU A 602 32.48 32.17 -21.06
N GLU A 603 31.56 31.87 -20.14
CA GLU A 603 30.99 30.54 -19.88
C GLU A 603 29.45 30.69 -19.80
N ASP A 604 28.69 29.65 -20.12
CA ASP A 604 27.26 29.48 -19.76
C ASP A 604 26.16 29.86 -20.78
N GLU A 605 26.01 29.00 -21.81
CA GLU A 605 24.67 28.66 -22.35
C GLU A 605 23.81 27.92 -21.29
N GLU A 606 24.42 27.31 -20.27
CA GLU A 606 23.76 26.51 -19.20
C GLU A 606 22.82 27.35 -18.30
N SER A 607 23.15 28.62 -17.99
CA SER A 607 22.36 29.45 -17.07
C SER A 607 20.97 29.85 -17.59
N MET A 608 20.81 29.97 -18.92
CA MET A 608 19.50 30.24 -19.53
C MET A 608 18.61 29.00 -19.49
N ASP A 609 19.20 27.83 -19.72
CA ASP A 609 18.51 26.55 -19.69
C ASP A 609 17.99 26.24 -18.27
N ASP A 610 18.79 26.50 -17.23
CA ASP A 610 18.39 26.37 -15.82
C ASP A 610 17.17 27.26 -15.48
N ALA A 611 17.20 28.53 -15.88
CA ALA A 611 16.09 29.45 -15.66
C ALA A 611 14.83 29.00 -16.40
N MET A 612 14.96 28.46 -17.62
CA MET A 612 13.84 27.96 -18.41
C MET A 612 13.26 26.66 -17.83
N GLU A 613 14.11 25.74 -17.40
CA GLU A 613 13.72 24.50 -16.73
C GLU A 613 12.96 24.80 -15.42
N SER A 614 13.39 25.80 -14.66
CA SER A 614 12.70 26.25 -13.44
C SER A 614 11.29 26.78 -13.74
N HIS A 615 11.10 27.54 -14.83
CA HIS A 615 9.76 27.96 -15.26
C HIS A 615 8.89 26.75 -15.65
N ASP A 616 9.43 25.82 -16.45
CA ASP A 616 8.68 24.65 -16.90
C ASP A 616 8.30 23.70 -15.76
N THR A 617 9.19 23.53 -14.79
CA THR A 617 8.92 22.78 -13.55
C THR A 617 7.81 23.45 -12.74
N THR A 618 7.87 24.78 -12.55
CA THR A 618 6.81 25.52 -11.85
C THR A 618 5.45 25.36 -12.53
N LEU A 619 5.42 25.47 -13.86
CA LEU A 619 4.19 25.29 -14.64
C LEU A 619 3.63 23.87 -14.49
N SER A 620 4.50 22.85 -14.54
CA SER A 620 4.11 21.46 -14.32
C SER A 620 3.48 21.24 -12.94
N ARG A 621 4.08 21.78 -11.86
CA ARG A 621 3.52 21.69 -10.50
C ARG A 621 2.15 22.37 -10.38
N ILE A 622 1.95 23.51 -11.06
CA ILE A 622 0.64 24.18 -11.07
C ILE A 622 -0.39 23.32 -11.79
N LYS A 623 -0.02 22.70 -12.92
CA LYS A 623 -0.92 21.78 -13.64
C LYS A 623 -1.31 20.57 -12.77
N GLN A 624 -0.36 19.98 -12.04
CA GLN A 624 -0.63 18.89 -11.09
C GLN A 624 -1.60 19.32 -9.99
N ALA A 625 -1.41 20.50 -9.40
CA ALA A 625 -2.33 21.04 -8.40
C ALA A 625 -3.75 21.24 -8.96
N ILE A 626 -3.88 21.78 -10.17
CA ILE A 626 -5.17 21.97 -10.86
C ILE A 626 -5.86 20.61 -11.04
N ALA A 627 -5.17 19.64 -11.64
CA ALA A 627 -5.73 18.32 -11.94
C ALA A 627 -6.20 17.60 -10.66
N ALA A 628 -5.40 17.62 -9.60
CA ALA A 628 -5.76 16.99 -8.33
C ALA A 628 -6.94 17.70 -7.62
N PHE A 629 -7.00 19.05 -7.63
CA PHE A 629 -8.16 19.77 -7.08
C PHE A 629 -9.44 19.55 -7.90
N ASP A 630 -9.34 19.47 -9.23
CA ASP A 630 -10.47 19.15 -10.11
C ASP A 630 -10.98 17.72 -9.83
N SER A 631 -10.09 16.73 -9.68
CA SER A 631 -10.45 15.37 -9.26
C SER A 631 -11.12 15.34 -7.88
N ALA A 632 -10.61 16.08 -6.90
CA ALA A 632 -11.22 16.21 -5.58
C ALA A 632 -12.65 16.78 -5.65
N ALA A 633 -12.84 17.85 -6.43
CA ALA A 633 -14.13 18.50 -6.59
C ALA A 633 -15.15 17.58 -7.29
N ASN A 634 -14.72 16.86 -8.32
CA ASN A 634 -15.55 15.91 -9.06
C ASN A 634 -15.99 14.73 -8.19
N GLU A 635 -15.05 14.15 -7.45
CA GLU A 635 -15.33 13.01 -6.56
C GLU A 635 -16.28 13.43 -5.43
N LEU A 636 -16.04 14.60 -4.82
CA LEU A 636 -16.89 15.17 -3.78
C LEU A 636 -18.30 15.51 -4.30
N ALA A 637 -18.40 16.04 -5.51
CA ALA A 637 -19.69 16.34 -6.15
C ALA A 637 -20.50 15.07 -6.45
N SER A 638 -19.83 13.92 -6.62
CA SER A 638 -20.47 12.64 -6.95
C SER A 638 -21.22 11.98 -5.78
N VAL A 639 -21.02 12.44 -4.54
CA VAL A 639 -21.78 12.01 -3.34
C VAL A 639 -23.28 12.23 -3.56
N ARG A 640 -24.14 11.24 -3.32
CA ARG A 640 -25.57 11.33 -3.68
C ARG A 640 -26.49 11.63 -2.50
N ASP A 641 -26.19 11.10 -1.33
CA ASP A 641 -27.05 11.20 -0.14
C ASP A 641 -27.11 12.64 0.41
N GLU A 642 -28.32 13.19 0.53
CA GLU A 642 -28.50 14.58 0.98
C GLU A 642 -28.12 14.82 2.44
N GLU A 643 -28.30 13.83 3.33
CA GLU A 643 -27.94 13.97 4.75
C GLU A 643 -26.43 13.99 4.91
N ILE A 644 -25.72 13.11 4.20
CA ILE A 644 -24.25 13.09 4.15
C ILE A 644 -23.73 14.40 3.55
N ARG A 645 -24.32 14.86 2.44
CA ARG A 645 -23.92 16.13 1.80
C ARG A 645 -24.08 17.33 2.73
N LYS A 646 -25.21 17.43 3.42
CA LYS A 646 -25.48 18.51 4.40
C LYS A 646 -24.54 18.41 5.61
N ARG A 647 -24.37 17.23 6.19
CA ARG A 647 -23.50 17.01 7.36
C ARG A 647 -22.05 17.38 7.08
N ASN A 648 -21.57 17.13 5.86
CA ASN A 648 -20.19 17.39 5.45
C ASN A 648 -20.03 18.70 4.67
N ASN A 649 -21.06 19.54 4.54
CA ASN A 649 -21.02 20.79 3.77
C ASN A 649 -20.50 20.63 2.32
N VAL A 650 -20.87 19.55 1.64
CA VAL A 650 -20.34 19.16 0.33
C VAL A 650 -20.45 20.29 -0.69
N GLU A 651 -21.59 20.99 -0.76
CA GLU A 651 -21.83 22.09 -1.70
C GLU A 651 -20.87 23.26 -1.51
N ALA A 652 -20.57 23.60 -0.26
CA ALA A 652 -19.64 24.68 0.07
C ALA A 652 -18.21 24.27 -0.31
N GLN A 653 -17.82 23.04 0.04
CA GLN A 653 -16.49 22.52 -0.27
C GLN A 653 -16.25 22.39 -1.78
N VAL A 654 -17.22 21.88 -2.56
CA VAL A 654 -17.10 21.80 -4.03
C VAL A 654 -16.92 23.19 -4.63
N ARG A 655 -17.69 24.19 -4.20
CA ARG A 655 -17.53 25.57 -4.69
C ARG A 655 -16.18 26.16 -4.30
N GLN A 656 -15.71 25.88 -3.08
CA GLN A 656 -14.41 26.33 -2.62
C GLN A 656 -13.28 25.71 -3.45
N LEU A 657 -13.33 24.40 -3.71
CA LEU A 657 -12.36 23.71 -4.57
C LEU A 657 -12.39 24.26 -6.00
N GLN A 658 -13.56 24.49 -6.59
CA GLN A 658 -13.69 25.12 -7.90
C GLN A 658 -13.09 26.54 -7.94
N ALA A 659 -13.25 27.32 -6.87
CA ALA A 659 -12.62 28.64 -6.76
C ALA A 659 -11.10 28.54 -6.65
N VAL A 660 -10.59 27.55 -5.90
CA VAL A 660 -9.16 27.24 -5.80
C VAL A 660 -8.58 26.83 -7.17
N VAL A 661 -9.27 25.97 -7.93
CA VAL A 661 -8.89 25.60 -9.30
C VAL A 661 -8.78 26.84 -10.18
N MET A 662 -9.78 27.73 -10.15
CA MET A 662 -9.75 28.97 -10.93
C MET A 662 -8.60 29.89 -10.51
N LYS A 663 -8.30 29.98 -9.20
CA LYS A 663 -7.10 30.69 -8.71
C LYS A 663 -5.83 30.08 -9.32
N PHE A 664 -5.67 28.76 -9.30
CA PHE A 664 -4.48 28.10 -9.85
C PHE A 664 -4.38 28.19 -11.37
N ARG A 665 -5.51 28.21 -12.11
CA ARG A 665 -5.51 28.56 -13.54
C ARG A 665 -5.02 29.99 -13.78
N GLY A 666 -5.38 30.92 -12.89
CA GLY A 666 -4.80 32.26 -12.86
C GLY A 666 -3.29 32.24 -12.60
N ASP A 667 -2.84 31.48 -11.59
CA ASP A 667 -1.41 31.32 -11.27
C ASP A 667 -0.64 30.69 -12.44
N LEU A 668 -1.21 29.72 -13.15
CA LEU A 668 -0.62 29.08 -14.34
C LEU A 668 -0.37 30.12 -15.44
N ARG A 669 -1.41 30.86 -15.82
CA ARG A 669 -1.34 31.92 -16.83
C ARG A 669 -0.37 33.03 -16.41
N ARG A 670 -0.33 33.36 -15.11
CA ARG A 670 0.60 34.35 -14.56
C ARG A 670 2.06 33.92 -14.73
N ILE A 671 2.40 32.68 -14.39
CA ILE A 671 3.76 32.14 -14.57
C ILE A 671 4.11 31.96 -16.06
N GLN A 672 3.15 31.60 -16.92
CA GLN A 672 3.35 31.61 -18.39
C GLN A 672 3.65 33.02 -18.91
N GLY A 673 2.95 34.02 -18.37
CA GLY A 673 3.25 35.43 -18.62
C GLY A 673 4.65 35.82 -18.15
N ALA A 674 5.06 35.39 -16.96
CA ALA A 674 6.39 35.63 -16.41
C ALA A 674 7.51 34.99 -17.25
N LYS A 675 7.29 33.77 -17.76
CA LYS A 675 8.20 33.08 -18.68
C LYS A 675 8.39 33.85 -20.00
N ASN A 676 7.29 34.29 -20.61
CA ASN A 676 7.35 35.08 -21.83
C ASN A 676 8.01 36.45 -21.58
N ASP A 677 7.75 37.08 -20.45
CA ASP A 677 8.38 38.34 -20.06
C ASP A 677 9.91 38.19 -19.88
N PHE A 678 10.36 37.10 -19.26
CA PHE A 678 11.77 36.73 -19.17
C PHE A 678 12.39 36.58 -20.57
N LEU A 679 11.78 35.78 -21.45
CA LEU A 679 12.25 35.58 -22.83
C LEU A 679 12.30 36.89 -23.65
N ALA A 680 11.39 37.83 -23.36
CA ALA A 680 11.39 39.14 -23.99
C ALA A 680 12.61 39.97 -23.58
N GLU A 681 12.96 39.98 -22.29
CA GLU A 681 14.14 40.66 -21.76
C GLU A 681 15.44 40.04 -22.28
N VAL A 682 15.53 38.71 -22.31
CA VAL A 682 16.65 37.97 -22.91
C VAL A 682 16.81 38.35 -24.38
N SER A 683 15.73 38.27 -25.17
CA SER A 683 15.75 38.61 -26.59
C SER A 683 16.14 40.06 -26.84
N PHE A 684 15.68 40.98 -25.99
CA PHE A 684 16.02 42.39 -26.08
C PHE A 684 17.51 42.62 -25.80
N ARG A 685 18.05 42.06 -24.70
CA ARG A 685 19.47 42.18 -24.35
C ARG A 685 20.39 41.50 -25.38
N ALA A 686 19.91 40.46 -26.06
CA ALA A 686 20.57 39.83 -27.21
C ALA A 686 20.46 40.62 -28.53
N GLY A 687 19.70 41.73 -28.57
CA GLY A 687 19.53 42.60 -29.73
C GLY A 687 18.41 42.20 -30.71
N ASP A 688 17.63 41.15 -30.42
CA ASP A 688 16.50 40.71 -31.24
C ASP A 688 15.18 41.40 -30.83
N ILE A 689 15.07 42.68 -31.19
CA ILE A 689 13.92 43.54 -30.87
C ILE A 689 12.60 42.96 -31.40
N SER A 690 12.64 42.27 -32.54
CA SER A 690 11.42 41.68 -33.13
C SER A 690 10.89 40.53 -32.28
N LYS A 691 11.76 39.63 -31.82
CA LYS A 691 11.34 38.56 -30.90
C LYS A 691 10.93 39.10 -29.54
N ALA A 692 11.65 40.08 -29.00
CA ALA A 692 11.29 40.73 -27.74
C ALA A 692 9.85 41.29 -27.77
N LYS A 693 9.44 41.95 -28.86
CA LYS A 693 8.07 42.45 -29.06
C LYS A 693 7.01 41.34 -29.04
N ILE A 694 7.30 40.21 -29.68
CA ILE A 694 6.38 39.05 -29.72
C ILE A 694 6.22 38.50 -28.30
N HIS A 695 7.32 38.28 -27.59
CA HIS A 695 7.31 37.74 -26.24
C HIS A 695 6.60 38.67 -25.23
N TYR A 696 6.83 39.99 -25.28
CA TYR A 696 6.06 40.93 -24.43
C TYR A 696 4.55 40.95 -24.78
N SER A 697 4.18 40.77 -26.05
CA SER A 697 2.76 40.66 -26.44
C SER A 697 2.14 39.40 -25.84
N ASN A 698 2.81 38.25 -25.97
CA ASN A 698 2.35 36.98 -25.40
C ASN A 698 2.26 37.08 -23.86
N ALA A 699 3.25 37.68 -23.21
CA ALA A 699 3.24 37.89 -21.77
C ALA A 699 2.02 38.70 -21.30
N ASN A 700 1.72 39.81 -21.97
CA ASN A 700 0.53 40.61 -21.67
C ASN A 700 -0.77 39.82 -21.87
N ASP A 701 -0.88 39.03 -22.93
CA ASP A 701 -2.09 38.26 -23.21
C ASP A 701 -2.34 37.19 -22.12
N GLU A 702 -1.29 36.46 -21.73
CA GLU A 702 -1.34 35.49 -20.62
C GLU A 702 -1.70 36.16 -19.28
N LEU A 703 -1.10 37.31 -18.95
CA LEU A 703 -1.44 38.03 -17.71
C LEU A 703 -2.88 38.54 -17.70
N ARG A 704 -3.43 38.96 -18.84
CA ARG A 704 -4.84 39.36 -18.93
C ARG A 704 -5.79 38.19 -18.74
N GLU A 705 -5.43 37.02 -19.26
CA GLU A 705 -6.19 35.79 -19.02
C GLU A 705 -6.12 35.39 -17.53
N ALA A 706 -4.95 35.54 -16.89
CA ALA A 706 -4.80 35.33 -15.45
C ALA A 706 -5.75 36.22 -14.63
N VAL A 707 -5.87 37.50 -14.98
CA VAL A 707 -6.83 38.44 -14.34
C VAL A 707 -8.27 37.95 -14.47
N GLY A 708 -8.66 37.44 -15.64
CA GLY A 708 -10.00 36.87 -15.85
C GLY A 708 -10.29 35.68 -14.91
N ASN A 709 -9.31 34.79 -14.75
CA ASN A 709 -9.41 33.63 -13.85
C ASN A 709 -9.49 34.06 -12.37
N TYR A 710 -8.65 34.99 -11.93
CA TYR A 710 -8.68 35.50 -10.55
C TYR A 710 -10.00 36.22 -10.23
N ASN A 711 -10.51 37.07 -11.12
CA ASN A 711 -11.80 37.72 -10.92
C ASN A 711 -12.94 36.71 -10.76
N THR A 712 -12.93 35.66 -11.57
CA THR A 712 -13.90 34.55 -11.46
C THR A 712 -13.78 33.84 -10.12
N ALA A 713 -12.55 33.47 -9.71
CA ALA A 713 -12.29 32.84 -8.43
C ALA A 713 -12.74 33.71 -7.24
N ALA A 714 -12.44 35.02 -7.25
CA ALA A 714 -12.85 35.95 -6.20
C ALA A 714 -14.38 36.04 -6.07
N GLN A 715 -15.11 36.06 -7.19
CA GLN A 715 -16.58 36.02 -7.18
C GLN A 715 -17.10 34.71 -6.56
N VAL A 716 -16.51 33.57 -6.88
CA VAL A 716 -16.93 32.27 -6.33
C VAL A 716 -16.65 32.20 -4.83
N PHE A 717 -15.47 32.63 -4.35
CA PHE A 717 -15.16 32.71 -2.92
C PHE A 717 -16.11 33.64 -2.16
N GLN A 718 -16.49 34.77 -2.77
CA GLN A 718 -17.46 35.69 -2.19
C GLN A 718 -18.84 35.04 -2.08
N GLN A 719 -19.25 34.26 -3.07
CA GLN A 719 -20.51 33.51 -3.06
C GLN A 719 -20.49 32.31 -2.11
N SER A 720 -19.32 31.72 -1.82
CA SER A 720 -19.16 30.63 -0.85
C SER A 720 -19.01 31.12 0.59
N GLY A 721 -18.94 32.44 0.81
CA GLY A 721 -18.83 33.04 2.15
C GLY A 721 -17.39 33.18 2.66
N ASP A 722 -16.38 32.90 1.84
CA ASP A 722 -14.97 33.08 2.19
C ASP A 722 -14.48 34.47 1.76
N ALA A 723 -14.84 35.47 2.56
CA ALA A 723 -14.52 36.87 2.26
C ALA A 723 -12.99 37.15 2.24
N GLN A 724 -12.22 36.40 3.02
CA GLN A 724 -10.77 36.56 3.09
C GLN A 724 -10.10 36.04 1.82
N ALA A 725 -10.45 34.84 1.36
CA ALA A 725 -9.96 34.31 0.09
C ALA A 725 -10.39 35.19 -1.09
N ALA A 726 -11.65 35.67 -1.09
CA ALA A 726 -12.15 36.57 -2.13
C ALA A 726 -11.32 37.86 -2.23
N GLN A 727 -11.02 38.51 -1.10
CA GLN A 727 -10.18 39.71 -1.08
C GLN A 727 -8.75 39.44 -1.53
N THR A 728 -8.19 38.30 -1.12
CA THR A 728 -6.82 37.91 -1.48
C THR A 728 -6.69 37.73 -2.98
N VAL A 729 -7.64 37.01 -3.60
CA VAL A 729 -7.63 36.73 -5.04
C VAL A 729 -7.97 37.98 -5.87
N ASP A 730 -8.89 38.83 -5.40
CA ASP A 730 -9.16 40.14 -6.00
C ASP A 730 -7.92 41.06 -5.97
N GLY A 731 -7.15 41.01 -4.87
CA GLY A 731 -5.83 41.65 -4.78
C GLY A 731 -4.88 41.14 -5.86
N ARG A 732 -4.75 39.82 -6.02
CA ARG A 732 -3.93 39.20 -7.09
C ARG A 732 -4.36 39.65 -8.49
N ALA A 733 -5.66 39.74 -8.74
CA ALA A 733 -6.19 40.22 -10.02
C ALA A 733 -5.76 41.66 -10.32
N LYS A 734 -5.87 42.57 -9.33
CA LYS A 734 -5.46 43.97 -9.47
C LYS A 734 -3.96 44.11 -9.69
N THR A 735 -3.15 43.40 -8.91
CA THR A 735 -1.70 43.41 -9.06
C THR A 735 -1.28 42.87 -10.43
N THR A 736 -1.91 41.80 -10.90
CA THR A 736 -1.62 41.20 -12.21
C THR A 736 -2.05 42.10 -13.37
N ASP A 737 -3.16 42.84 -13.24
CA ASP A 737 -3.57 43.85 -14.23
C ASP A 737 -2.57 45.01 -14.34
N ILE A 738 -2.01 45.45 -13.21
CA ILE A 738 -0.94 46.47 -13.20
C ILE A 738 0.31 45.94 -13.92
N LEU A 739 0.71 44.69 -13.64
CA LEU A 739 1.84 44.06 -14.33
C LEU A 739 1.61 43.91 -15.83
N ALA A 740 0.41 43.50 -16.26
CA ALA A 740 0.06 43.39 -17.68
C ALA A 740 0.21 44.73 -18.41
N ARG A 741 -0.21 45.83 -17.77
CA ARG A 741 -0.04 47.19 -18.31
C ARG A 741 1.43 47.59 -18.38
N SER A 742 2.22 47.30 -17.35
CA SER A 742 3.66 47.57 -17.34
C SER A 742 4.40 46.83 -18.47
N ILE A 743 4.10 45.55 -18.67
CA ILE A 743 4.64 44.74 -19.77
C ILE A 743 4.22 45.29 -21.14
N TRP A 744 2.95 45.69 -21.28
CA TRP A 744 2.47 46.32 -22.50
C TRP A 744 3.19 47.63 -22.82
N ASP A 745 3.46 48.44 -21.80
CA ASP A 745 4.21 49.68 -21.95
C ASP A 745 5.65 49.42 -22.41
N ASN A 746 6.30 48.35 -21.92
CA ASN A 746 7.61 47.91 -22.42
C ASN A 746 7.57 47.50 -23.90
N ARG A 747 6.53 46.77 -24.34
CA ARG A 747 6.31 46.51 -25.78
C ARG A 747 6.17 47.81 -26.57
N GLN A 748 5.41 48.77 -26.06
CA GLN A 748 5.17 50.06 -26.74
C GLN A 748 6.43 50.91 -26.82
N ARG A 749 7.32 50.84 -25.81
CA ARG A 749 8.63 51.48 -25.85
C ARG A 749 9.50 50.93 -26.95
N LEU A 750 9.56 49.60 -27.11
CA LEU A 750 10.28 48.98 -28.23
C LEU A 750 9.70 49.37 -29.60
N GLU A 751 8.41 49.67 -29.71
CA GLU A 751 7.83 50.21 -30.95
C GLU A 751 8.26 51.65 -31.25
N ARG A 752 8.64 52.39 -30.21
CA ARG A 752 9.12 53.78 -30.30
C ARG A 752 10.64 53.89 -30.26
N ASP A 753 11.34 52.77 -30.43
CA ASP A 753 12.80 52.65 -30.31
C ASP A 753 13.34 53.20 -28.97
N GLN A 754 12.59 52.96 -27.88
CA GLN A 754 12.97 53.27 -26.51
C GLN A 754 13.31 51.99 -25.75
N GLU A 755 14.27 52.07 -24.83
CA GLU A 755 14.62 50.95 -23.96
C GLU A 755 13.43 50.58 -23.04
N PRO A 756 13.16 49.28 -22.78
CA PRO A 756 12.21 48.83 -21.76
C PRO A 756 12.62 49.30 -20.36
N ASN A 757 11.66 49.42 -19.45
CA ASN A 757 11.97 49.60 -18.02
C ASN A 757 12.38 48.26 -17.41
N GLU A 758 13.45 48.29 -16.61
CA GLU A 758 13.83 47.18 -15.75
C GLU A 758 12.85 47.02 -14.59
N LYS A 759 12.55 45.76 -14.25
CA LYS A 759 11.63 45.45 -13.16
C LYS A 759 12.37 45.50 -11.82
N GLY A 760 11.78 46.18 -10.84
CA GLY A 760 12.26 46.15 -9.47
C GLY A 760 11.85 44.86 -8.73
N ASP A 761 12.46 44.62 -7.56
CA ASP A 761 12.18 43.45 -6.73
C ASP A 761 10.70 43.25 -6.40
N ALA A 762 9.98 44.35 -6.16
CA ALA A 762 8.54 44.31 -5.86
C ALA A 762 7.71 43.87 -7.08
N GLU A 763 8.08 44.29 -8.29
CA GLU A 763 7.40 43.89 -9.52
C GLU A 763 7.69 42.43 -9.86
N LEU A 764 8.93 41.97 -9.66
CA LEU A 764 9.30 40.55 -9.82
C LEU A 764 8.58 39.67 -8.79
N SER A 765 8.54 40.09 -7.52
CA SER A 765 7.81 39.36 -6.48
C SER A 765 6.32 39.27 -6.81
N ALA A 766 5.71 40.36 -7.28
CA ALA A 766 4.33 40.37 -7.74
C ALA A 766 4.12 39.44 -8.96
N LEU A 767 5.07 39.41 -9.90
CA LEU A 767 5.00 38.59 -11.11
C LEU A 767 5.12 37.09 -10.82
N TYR A 768 5.94 36.67 -9.86
CA TYR A 768 6.20 35.26 -9.53
C TYR A 768 5.42 34.74 -8.31
N MET A 769 5.26 35.53 -7.25
CA MET A 769 4.53 35.13 -6.03
C MET A 769 3.06 35.61 -5.98
N GLY A 770 2.71 36.63 -6.77
CA GLY A 770 1.34 37.16 -6.84
C GLY A 770 0.97 38.07 -5.68
N GLY A 771 1.89 38.31 -4.74
CA GLY A 771 1.75 39.23 -3.61
C GLY A 771 2.40 40.58 -3.91
N GLY A 772 1.75 41.66 -3.46
CA GLY A 772 2.25 43.03 -3.49
C GLY A 772 1.93 43.74 -2.17
#